data_AF-A7SQ46-F1
#
_entry.id   AF-A7SQ46-F1
#
_cell.length_a   1.000
_cell.length_b   1.000
_cell.length_c   1.000
_cell.angle_alpha   90.00
_cell.angle_beta   90.00
_cell.angle_gamma   90.00
#
_symmetry.space_group_name_H-M   'P 1'
#
loop_
_entity.id
_entity.type
_entity.pdbx_description
1 polymer ?
#
loop_
_entity_poly.entity_id
_entity_poly.type
_entity_poly.pdbx_seq_one_letter_code
_entity_poly.pdbx_strand_id
1 'polypeptide(L)'
;VRCPIGTYYEKDQEKCINCPEGSYMNHEGALECKACPDGTWTFGSHKANFTNCQAECGPGYFSATGIARCYPCKAGEYSSGERNKKCEQCPKGTTSVSARSTRLEDCGMKCAPGTYSSNGVEPCTSCPIGSFQNATGGIACRPCPGRLSTHGTGADDESACVGQLLFKWDDYPLCTSLVETPDLFSSEVNDCASSPCNNNAKCIDTKESYRCECLPGFQGANCDKEVDECDKQPCFGAATCVNRVNGYSCLCPPGFVGTQCDTPVKVCSTQNPCVRGTCVEQSGGAHCSCPLGFEGAFCELNVDECASNPCQNNAVCVGGVDKFQCICRPGFSGTLCQFNDDDCSAKPCRNGGSCIDNERFYTCACPAGYTGKNCETEVQECQSEPCQHGGTCTKRFNGYECSCAPTYTGANCEKALSSDYDLTINNRASNPYAATIKKIPDLTAFSVSLWVRSDDEQPGTALSYSVENSGKLQDGLVLQDFGGLNLFINDEATYLGVDVLDGFWHHVAVTWSSASGTWKAYIDGRLVRSSSSPFQIGQVIRGGGVMLVGQEQDELGGGFNAEESFVGDLSQVNVWSRVLSDNEIFTLAYSCVDKGDVVAWADFRERMAGAYTVTPTSYACRSLSCPALPSISLGQVSVPSQLVGALATYTCNAGYRVIGSKTRTCQADTTWSGINPSCEQVGTVKNSARMLVGYSGIRAVVGSVVRFTCNSNHAMGGAADLVCQRDGTWSAQLPRCIQNSCGYLDPPANGKKIGDEHNYGKSVTFECDTGYRLKGSKARTCQNNGLWDGTQPTCESKKHVVLRGRR
;
A
#
# COMPACT_ATOMS: atom_id res chain seq x y z
N VAL A 1 -40.53 20.17 -50.91
CA VAL A 1 -39.86 18.91 -51.29
C VAL A 1 -39.24 18.31 -50.04
N ARG A 2 -39.48 17.04 -49.72
CA ARG A 2 -38.85 16.39 -48.56
C ARG A 2 -37.52 15.80 -49.02
N CYS A 3 -36.44 16.55 -48.83
CA CYS A 3 -35.11 16.07 -49.14
C CYS A 3 -34.63 15.05 -48.10
N PRO A 4 -34.03 13.92 -48.51
CA PRO A 4 -33.49 12.91 -47.57
C PRO A 4 -32.44 13.49 -46.63
N ILE A 5 -32.22 12.84 -45.49
CA ILE A 5 -31.13 13.16 -44.55
C ILE A 5 -29.78 13.22 -45.27
N GLY A 6 -28.94 14.16 -44.87
CA GLY A 6 -27.66 14.49 -45.54
C GLY A 6 -27.77 15.30 -46.82
N THR A 7 -28.97 15.76 -47.20
CA THR A 7 -29.21 16.65 -48.33
C THR A 7 -30.05 17.87 -47.93
N TYR A 8 -29.93 18.96 -48.69
CA TYR A 8 -30.75 20.17 -48.55
C TYR A 8 -31.43 20.53 -49.87
N TYR A 9 -32.56 21.24 -49.81
CA TYR A 9 -33.32 21.65 -50.99
C TYR A 9 -32.78 22.95 -51.58
N GLU A 10 -32.23 22.91 -52.79
CA GLU A 10 -31.79 24.10 -53.50
C GLU A 10 -32.90 24.62 -54.43
N LYS A 11 -33.37 25.84 -54.16
CA LYS A 11 -34.52 26.43 -54.86
C LYS A 11 -34.26 26.67 -56.35
N ASP A 12 -33.04 27.05 -56.73
CA ASP A 12 -32.72 27.41 -58.12
C ASP A 12 -32.59 26.18 -59.03
N GLN A 13 -32.27 25.01 -58.46
CA GLN A 13 -32.17 23.76 -59.20
C GLN A 13 -33.40 22.85 -59.09
N GLU A 14 -34.33 23.19 -58.18
CA GLU A 14 -35.51 22.40 -57.81
C GLU A 14 -35.17 20.94 -57.39
N LYS A 15 -33.98 20.68 -56.85
CA LYS A 15 -33.49 19.35 -56.48
C LYS A 15 -32.87 19.32 -55.08
N CYS A 16 -32.78 18.12 -54.53
CA CYS A 16 -32.05 17.87 -53.28
C CYS A 16 -30.57 17.68 -53.58
N ILE A 17 -29.72 18.45 -52.90
CA ILE A 17 -28.27 18.43 -53.08
C ILE A 17 -27.62 17.94 -51.80
N ASN A 18 -26.59 17.10 -51.93
CA ASN A 18 -25.81 16.64 -50.78
C ASN A 18 -25.18 17.83 -50.03
N CYS A 19 -25.12 17.72 -48.72
CA CYS A 19 -24.42 18.71 -47.92
C CYS A 19 -22.96 18.91 -48.40
N PRO A 20 -22.42 20.14 -48.44
CA PRO A 20 -21.03 20.38 -48.79
C PRO A 20 -20.04 19.75 -47.79
N GLU A 21 -18.76 19.62 -48.16
CA GLU A 21 -17.73 19.10 -47.24
C GLU A 21 -17.67 19.96 -45.96
N GLY A 22 -17.52 19.32 -44.80
CA GLY A 22 -17.60 20.03 -43.52
C GLY A 22 -19.02 20.42 -43.11
N SER A 23 -20.06 19.74 -43.62
CA SER A 23 -21.44 19.98 -43.19
C SER A 23 -22.31 18.73 -43.28
N TYR A 24 -23.33 18.63 -42.43
CA TYR A 24 -24.22 17.47 -42.31
C TYR A 24 -25.67 17.88 -42.06
N MET A 25 -26.61 16.94 -42.19
CA MET A 25 -28.02 17.20 -41.93
C MET A 25 -28.78 15.97 -41.42
N ASN A 26 -29.26 16.06 -40.18
CA ASN A 26 -29.87 14.96 -39.44
C ASN A 26 -31.40 14.87 -39.46
N HIS A 27 -32.08 15.68 -40.28
CA HIS A 27 -33.52 15.55 -40.51
C HIS A 27 -33.89 15.85 -41.97
N GLU A 28 -35.04 15.35 -42.39
CA GLU A 28 -35.55 15.51 -43.76
C GLU A 28 -36.12 16.90 -44.03
N GLY A 29 -36.04 17.35 -45.29
CA GLY A 29 -36.66 18.61 -45.72
C GLY A 29 -35.88 19.87 -45.35
N ALA A 30 -34.59 19.74 -45.05
CA ALA A 30 -33.71 20.86 -44.73
C ALA A 30 -33.55 21.83 -45.92
N LEU A 31 -33.44 23.12 -45.60
CA LEU A 31 -33.13 24.18 -46.56
C LEU A 31 -31.65 24.58 -46.54
N GLU A 32 -30.91 24.15 -45.52
CA GLU A 32 -29.48 24.41 -45.33
C GLU A 32 -28.86 23.28 -44.50
N CYS A 33 -27.55 23.04 -44.65
CA CYS A 33 -26.82 22.02 -43.88
C CYS A 33 -26.11 22.65 -42.67
N LYS A 34 -25.98 21.89 -41.59
CA LYS A 34 -25.26 22.29 -40.38
C LYS A 34 -23.76 22.13 -40.60
N ALA A 35 -22.95 23.12 -40.23
CA ALA A 35 -21.50 23.01 -40.27
C ALA A 35 -21.00 21.95 -39.27
N CYS A 36 -19.93 21.25 -39.65
CA CYS A 36 -19.16 20.42 -38.73
C CYS A 36 -18.43 21.30 -37.70
N PRO A 37 -18.17 20.80 -36.49
CA PRO A 37 -17.32 21.47 -35.50
C PRO A 37 -15.91 21.76 -36.04
N ASP A 38 -15.27 22.80 -35.50
CA ASP A 38 -13.92 23.21 -35.88
C ASP A 38 -12.92 22.03 -35.85
N GLY A 39 -12.16 21.87 -36.93
CA GLY A 39 -11.18 20.78 -37.10
C GLY A 39 -11.76 19.44 -37.56
N THR A 40 -13.04 19.39 -37.96
CA THR A 40 -13.69 18.16 -38.45
C THR A 40 -14.41 18.35 -39.79
N TRP A 41 -14.46 17.29 -40.60
CA TRP A 41 -15.00 17.34 -41.96
C TRP A 41 -15.82 16.10 -42.30
N THR A 42 -16.97 16.27 -42.95
CA THR A 42 -17.73 15.15 -43.54
C THR A 42 -17.21 14.76 -44.92
N PHE A 43 -17.06 13.46 -45.21
CA PHE A 43 -16.68 12.94 -46.53
C PHE A 43 -17.70 11.92 -47.06
N GLY A 44 -17.83 11.83 -48.39
CA GLY A 44 -18.78 10.93 -49.06
C GLY A 44 -20.16 11.53 -49.29
N SER A 45 -21.09 10.73 -49.82
CA SER A 45 -22.45 11.15 -50.20
C SER A 45 -23.46 11.09 -49.04
N HIS A 46 -23.15 10.39 -47.95
CA HIS A 46 -24.07 10.19 -46.83
C HIS A 46 -23.63 11.01 -45.60
N LYS A 47 -24.08 12.26 -45.56
CA LYS A 47 -23.73 13.26 -44.53
C LYS A 47 -24.90 13.50 -43.58
N ALA A 48 -25.48 12.40 -43.12
CA ALA A 48 -26.74 12.40 -42.41
C ALA A 48 -26.59 12.82 -40.94
N ASN A 49 -25.39 12.74 -40.35
CA ASN A 49 -25.22 13.04 -38.93
C ASN A 49 -23.87 13.71 -38.63
N PHE A 50 -23.78 14.34 -37.46
CA PHE A 50 -22.55 14.94 -36.95
C PHE A 50 -21.46 13.88 -36.74
N THR A 51 -21.82 12.61 -36.50
CA THR A 51 -20.88 11.48 -36.44
C THR A 51 -20.15 11.23 -37.76
N ASN A 52 -20.65 11.80 -38.87
CA ASN A 52 -19.93 11.82 -40.14
C ASN A 52 -18.85 12.91 -40.19
N CYS A 53 -18.79 13.83 -39.22
CA CYS A 53 -17.73 14.84 -39.09
C CYS A 53 -16.47 14.20 -38.46
N GLN A 54 -15.44 14.04 -39.28
CA GLN A 54 -14.22 13.30 -38.95
C GLN A 54 -13.02 14.23 -38.82
N ALA A 55 -12.17 14.02 -37.81
CA ALA A 55 -10.97 14.82 -37.57
C ALA A 55 -9.90 14.57 -38.63
N GLU A 56 -9.07 15.58 -38.89
CA GLU A 56 -7.93 15.47 -39.80
C GLU A 56 -6.73 14.73 -39.18
N CYS A 57 -5.97 14.02 -40.02
CA CYS A 57 -4.78 13.30 -39.57
C CYS A 57 -3.66 14.29 -39.28
N GLY A 58 -3.36 14.49 -38.00
CA GLY A 58 -2.24 15.32 -37.55
C GLY A 58 -0.86 14.69 -37.83
N PRO A 59 0.22 15.39 -37.43
CA PRO A 59 1.60 14.92 -37.62
C PRO A 59 1.82 13.50 -37.06
N GLY A 60 2.57 12.66 -37.78
CA GLY A 60 2.84 11.26 -37.45
C GLY A 60 1.80 10.26 -37.94
N TYR A 61 0.67 10.72 -38.47
CA TYR A 61 -0.40 9.87 -38.96
C TYR A 61 -0.83 10.26 -40.37
N PHE A 62 -1.50 9.35 -41.09
CA PHE A 62 -2.05 9.59 -42.42
C PHE A 62 -3.31 8.78 -42.69
N SER A 63 -4.20 9.23 -43.57
CA SER A 63 -5.25 8.38 -44.14
C SER A 63 -5.42 8.68 -45.63
N ALA A 64 -6.04 7.79 -46.40
CA ALA A 64 -6.23 8.03 -47.85
C ALA A 64 -6.96 9.36 -48.15
N THR A 65 -7.82 9.80 -47.23
CA THR A 65 -8.61 11.04 -47.32
C THR A 65 -8.00 12.20 -46.51
N GLY A 66 -7.05 11.91 -45.62
CA GLY A 66 -6.44 12.85 -44.68
C GLY A 66 -7.33 13.19 -43.48
N ILE A 67 -8.49 12.53 -43.34
CA ILE A 67 -9.42 12.64 -42.22
C ILE A 67 -9.90 11.24 -41.83
N ALA A 68 -10.04 10.95 -40.53
CA ALA A 68 -10.40 9.67 -39.87
C ALA A 68 -9.79 8.36 -40.44
N ARG A 69 -9.73 7.33 -39.58
CA ARG A 69 -8.91 6.12 -39.80
C ARG A 69 -7.47 6.50 -40.18
N CYS A 70 -6.88 7.35 -39.34
CA CYS A 70 -5.51 7.81 -39.50
C CYS A 70 -4.56 6.70 -39.06
N TYR A 71 -3.85 6.11 -40.00
CA TYR A 71 -2.82 5.12 -39.75
C TYR A 71 -1.52 5.81 -39.35
N PRO A 72 -0.77 5.25 -38.39
CA PRO A 72 0.53 5.79 -38.03
C PRO A 72 1.51 5.64 -39.21
N CYS A 73 2.39 6.62 -39.40
CA CYS A 73 3.54 6.46 -40.28
C CYS A 73 4.40 5.30 -39.80
N LYS A 74 4.78 4.40 -40.71
CA LYS A 74 5.60 3.24 -40.36
C LYS A 74 7.03 3.66 -40.06
N ALA A 75 7.79 2.80 -39.38
CA ALA A 75 9.23 3.00 -39.21
C ALA A 75 9.91 3.19 -40.58
N GLY A 76 10.69 4.26 -40.71
CA GLY A 76 11.24 4.74 -41.99
C GLY A 76 10.44 5.86 -42.66
N GLU A 77 9.29 6.24 -42.11
CA GLU A 77 8.40 7.28 -42.64
C GLU A 77 8.06 8.33 -41.56
N TYR A 78 7.73 9.55 -41.97
CA TYR A 78 7.28 10.65 -41.10
C TYR A 78 6.17 11.49 -41.75
N SER A 79 5.41 12.26 -40.97
CA SER A 79 4.51 13.29 -41.50
C SER A 79 4.41 14.48 -40.54
N SER A 80 4.53 15.71 -41.05
CA SER A 80 4.64 16.92 -40.24
C SER A 80 3.50 17.93 -40.40
N GLY A 81 2.57 17.68 -41.33
CA GLY A 81 1.44 18.57 -41.61
C GLY A 81 0.15 18.18 -40.90
N GLU A 82 -0.88 18.98 -41.12
CA GLU A 82 -2.29 18.64 -40.82
C GLU A 82 -2.92 18.02 -42.08
N ARG A 83 -3.94 17.17 -41.89
CA ARG A 83 -4.65 16.46 -42.98
C ARG A 83 -3.74 15.59 -43.85
N ASN A 84 -2.80 14.90 -43.23
CA ASN A 84 -1.83 14.07 -43.92
C ASN A 84 -2.49 12.93 -44.72
N LYS A 85 -2.34 12.95 -46.04
CA LYS A 85 -2.89 11.90 -46.93
C LYS A 85 -1.97 10.70 -47.12
N LYS A 86 -0.69 10.88 -46.80
CA LYS A 86 0.39 9.89 -46.90
C LYS A 86 1.54 10.30 -45.99
N CYS A 87 2.38 9.35 -45.62
CA CYS A 87 3.65 9.61 -44.95
C CYS A 87 4.78 9.82 -45.97
N GLU A 88 5.74 10.65 -45.60
CA GLU A 88 6.96 10.92 -46.35
C GLU A 88 8.05 9.92 -45.93
N GLN A 89 8.85 9.45 -46.88
CA GLN A 89 9.97 8.55 -46.58
C GLN A 89 11.14 9.34 -46.00
N CYS A 90 11.83 8.77 -45.01
CA CYS A 90 13.07 9.34 -44.51
C CYS A 90 14.13 9.47 -45.63
N PRO A 91 15.01 10.49 -45.59
CA PRO A 91 16.11 10.67 -46.54
C PRO A 91 16.99 9.42 -46.70
N LYS A 92 17.57 9.23 -47.88
CA LYS A 92 18.45 8.07 -48.18
C LYS A 92 19.56 7.93 -47.14
N GLY A 93 19.66 6.74 -46.53
CA GLY A 93 20.65 6.43 -45.49
C GLY A 93 20.19 6.71 -44.05
N THR A 94 18.99 7.27 -43.88
CA THR A 94 18.35 7.52 -42.58
C THR A 94 17.04 6.74 -42.45
N THR A 95 16.54 6.59 -41.24
CA THR A 95 15.28 5.92 -40.94
C THR A 95 14.69 6.50 -39.66
N SER A 96 13.41 6.27 -39.39
CA SER A 96 12.83 6.44 -38.06
C SER A 96 12.69 5.07 -37.41
N VAL A 97 13.16 4.93 -36.16
CA VAL A 97 13.10 3.64 -35.45
C VAL A 97 11.69 3.34 -34.93
N SER A 98 10.97 4.38 -34.48
CA SER A 98 9.60 4.28 -34.02
C SER A 98 8.60 4.66 -35.12
N ALA A 99 7.43 4.00 -35.13
CA ALA A 99 6.28 4.49 -35.88
C ALA A 99 5.83 5.87 -35.35
N ARG A 100 5.01 6.59 -36.13
CA ARG A 100 4.45 7.92 -35.76
C ARG A 100 5.46 9.06 -35.72
N SER A 101 6.55 9.00 -36.49
CA SER A 101 7.48 10.12 -36.61
C SER A 101 6.79 11.36 -37.15
N THR A 102 6.91 12.46 -36.42
CA THR A 102 6.15 13.68 -36.68
C THR A 102 6.95 14.70 -37.47
N ARG A 103 8.28 14.53 -37.55
CA ARG A 103 9.16 15.52 -38.17
C ARG A 103 10.36 14.85 -38.84
N LEU A 104 10.96 15.56 -39.81
CA LEU A 104 12.16 15.12 -40.51
C LEU A 104 13.36 14.89 -39.57
N GLU A 105 13.40 15.59 -38.43
CA GLU A 105 14.40 15.42 -37.37
C GLU A 105 14.30 14.08 -36.62
N ASP A 106 13.20 13.35 -36.79
CA ASP A 106 13.04 11.98 -36.28
C ASP A 106 13.70 10.93 -37.21
N CYS A 107 14.18 11.35 -38.39
CA CYS A 107 14.92 10.51 -39.33
C CYS A 107 16.44 10.67 -39.14
N GLY A 108 17.12 9.58 -38.79
CA GLY A 108 18.58 9.59 -38.64
C GLY A 108 19.21 8.21 -38.84
N MET A 109 20.52 8.09 -38.66
CA MET A 109 21.20 6.79 -38.65
C MET A 109 20.90 6.07 -37.34
N LYS A 110 20.55 4.77 -37.38
CA LYS A 110 20.25 3.99 -36.17
C LYS A 110 21.45 3.98 -35.22
N CYS A 111 21.20 4.16 -33.93
CA CYS A 111 22.23 4.03 -32.92
C CYS A 111 22.88 2.64 -32.97
N ALA A 112 24.21 2.58 -32.96
CA ALA A 112 24.92 1.31 -32.89
C ALA A 112 24.70 0.64 -31.50
N PRO A 113 24.82 -0.69 -31.38
CA PRO A 113 24.88 -1.36 -30.08
C PRO A 113 25.89 -0.68 -29.15
N GLY A 114 25.54 -0.58 -27.88
CA GLY A 114 26.26 0.18 -26.86
C GLY A 114 25.95 1.68 -26.87
N THR A 115 25.08 2.17 -27.76
CA THR A 115 24.64 3.57 -27.80
C THR A 115 23.12 3.67 -27.87
N TYR A 116 22.57 4.80 -27.42
CA TYR A 116 21.12 5.06 -27.41
C TYR A 116 20.79 6.53 -27.65
N SER A 117 19.57 6.82 -28.09
CA SER A 117 19.00 8.18 -28.16
C SER A 117 17.49 8.13 -27.90
N SER A 118 16.84 9.27 -27.70
CA SER A 118 15.40 9.31 -27.39
C SER A 118 14.49 8.73 -28.49
N ASN A 119 14.95 8.71 -29.74
CA ASN A 119 14.22 8.20 -30.91
C ASN A 119 14.99 7.08 -31.65
N GLY A 120 16.08 6.57 -31.07
CA GLY A 120 16.85 5.44 -31.57
C GLY A 120 17.77 5.76 -32.76
N VAL A 121 17.84 7.03 -33.16
CA VAL A 121 18.72 7.52 -34.23
C VAL A 121 19.64 8.64 -33.76
N GLU A 122 20.69 8.94 -34.52
CA GLU A 122 21.66 9.98 -34.15
C GLU A 122 20.99 11.34 -33.86
N PRO A 123 21.49 12.09 -32.86
CA PRO A 123 22.73 11.87 -32.10
C PRO A 123 22.62 10.83 -30.98
N CYS A 124 23.49 9.82 -31.00
CA CYS A 124 23.50 8.71 -30.05
C CYS A 124 24.50 8.93 -28.91
N THR A 125 24.10 8.53 -27.70
CA THR A 125 24.90 8.59 -26.47
C THR A 125 25.33 7.18 -26.07
N SER A 126 26.58 6.98 -25.65
CA SER A 126 27.03 5.67 -25.17
C SER A 126 26.34 5.24 -23.87
N CYS A 127 26.03 3.95 -23.73
CA CYS A 127 25.44 3.41 -22.52
C CYS A 127 26.32 3.69 -21.29
N PRO A 128 25.78 4.23 -20.20
CA PRO A 128 26.56 4.52 -19.00
C PRO A 128 27.10 3.23 -18.34
N ILE A 129 28.13 3.38 -17.51
CA ILE A 129 28.71 2.26 -16.73
C ILE A 129 27.60 1.56 -15.93
N GLY A 130 27.57 0.23 -16.01
CA GLY A 130 26.54 -0.59 -15.37
C GLY A 130 25.29 -0.82 -16.23
N SER A 131 25.33 -0.45 -17.51
CA SER A 131 24.26 -0.72 -18.47
C SER A 131 24.81 -1.08 -19.84
N PHE A 132 24.05 -1.87 -20.61
CA PHE A 132 24.39 -2.31 -21.95
C PHE A 132 23.19 -2.22 -22.90
N GLN A 133 23.43 -2.20 -24.21
CA GLN A 133 22.37 -2.24 -25.23
C GLN A 133 22.87 -3.01 -26.45
N ASN A 134 22.27 -4.15 -26.76
CA ASN A 134 22.72 -5.02 -27.85
C ASN A 134 21.98 -4.82 -29.18
N ALA A 135 20.89 -4.06 -29.19
CA ALA A 135 20.10 -3.79 -30.39
C ALA A 135 20.59 -2.53 -31.13
N THR A 136 20.59 -2.62 -32.46
CA THR A 136 20.76 -1.46 -33.35
C THR A 136 19.49 -0.61 -33.33
N GLY A 137 19.62 0.69 -33.09
CA GLY A 137 18.50 1.62 -32.90
C GLY A 137 18.00 1.70 -31.47
N GLY A 138 18.84 1.37 -30.48
CA GLY A 138 18.45 1.39 -29.07
C GLY A 138 17.92 2.75 -28.62
N ILE A 139 16.74 2.79 -27.99
CA ILE A 139 16.16 4.01 -27.43
C ILE A 139 16.54 4.24 -25.95
N ALA A 140 17.12 3.22 -25.31
CA ALA A 140 17.56 3.23 -23.92
C ALA A 140 18.61 2.12 -23.69
N CYS A 141 19.32 2.15 -22.56
CA CYS A 141 20.24 1.09 -22.14
C CYS A 141 19.62 0.22 -21.04
N ARG A 142 19.91 -1.07 -21.08
CA ARG A 142 19.47 -2.05 -20.09
C ARG A 142 20.48 -2.13 -18.95
N PRO A 143 20.07 -2.09 -17.67
CA PRO A 143 21.00 -2.22 -16.55
C PRO A 143 21.58 -3.64 -16.47
N CYS A 144 22.81 -3.75 -15.95
CA CYS A 144 23.42 -5.05 -15.67
C CYS A 144 22.63 -5.82 -14.60
N PRO A 145 22.47 -7.15 -14.73
CA PRO A 145 21.81 -7.96 -13.71
C PRO A 145 22.58 -8.01 -12.39
N GLY A 146 21.86 -7.89 -11.27
CA GLY A 146 22.42 -8.06 -9.93
C GLY A 146 23.41 -6.97 -9.52
N ARG A 147 24.57 -7.35 -8.96
CA ARG A 147 25.66 -6.44 -8.53
C ARG A 147 26.78 -6.30 -9.58
N LEU A 148 26.53 -6.73 -10.81
CA LEU A 148 27.51 -6.68 -11.90
C LEU A 148 27.56 -5.26 -12.48
N SER A 149 28.71 -4.85 -13.00
CA SER A 149 28.87 -3.57 -13.68
C SER A 149 29.72 -3.75 -14.93
N THR A 150 29.52 -2.89 -15.92
CA THR A 150 30.40 -2.83 -17.09
C THR A 150 31.72 -2.15 -16.71
N HIS A 151 32.81 -2.48 -17.41
CA HIS A 151 34.12 -1.85 -17.17
C HIS A 151 34.20 -0.38 -17.62
N GLY A 152 33.29 0.05 -18.48
CA GLY A 152 33.26 1.38 -19.07
C GLY A 152 31.90 1.69 -19.70
N THR A 153 31.78 2.88 -20.28
CA THR A 153 30.60 3.28 -21.06
C THR A 153 30.60 2.60 -22.42
N GLY A 154 29.42 2.35 -23.00
CA GLY A 154 29.28 1.84 -24.36
C GLY A 154 29.19 0.32 -24.46
N ALA A 155 28.81 -0.37 -23.38
CA ALA A 155 28.66 -1.83 -23.43
C ALA A 155 27.53 -2.24 -24.37
N ASP A 156 27.84 -3.12 -25.30
CA ASP A 156 26.94 -3.58 -26.37
C ASP A 156 26.34 -4.96 -26.09
N ASP A 157 26.67 -5.60 -24.96
CA ASP A 157 26.14 -6.91 -24.60
C ASP A 157 26.13 -7.13 -23.08
N GLU A 158 25.26 -8.04 -22.62
CA GLU A 158 25.12 -8.39 -21.20
C GLU A 158 26.40 -9.02 -20.64
N SER A 159 27.15 -9.73 -21.48
CA SER A 159 28.43 -10.36 -21.09
C SER A 159 29.51 -9.36 -20.66
N ALA A 160 29.36 -8.08 -20.98
CA ALA A 160 30.24 -7.01 -20.49
C ALA A 160 30.01 -6.67 -19.00
N CYS A 161 28.93 -7.18 -18.39
CA CYS A 161 28.63 -7.02 -16.98
C CYS A 161 29.48 -7.99 -16.13
N VAL A 162 30.53 -7.48 -15.50
CA VAL A 162 31.42 -8.28 -14.64
C VAL A 162 31.36 -7.82 -13.18
N GLY A 163 31.61 -8.76 -12.26
CA GLY A 163 31.65 -8.47 -10.82
C GLY A 163 33.03 -7.97 -10.38
N GLN A 164 33.08 -6.99 -9.49
CA GLN A 164 34.32 -6.67 -8.76
C GLN A 164 34.68 -7.87 -7.85
N LEU A 165 35.77 -8.56 -8.19
CA LEU A 165 36.49 -9.42 -7.26
C LEU A 165 37.03 -8.55 -6.11
N LEU A 166 36.28 -8.49 -5.01
CA LEU A 166 36.77 -8.05 -3.72
C LEU A 166 37.11 -9.29 -2.90
N PHE A 167 38.39 -9.64 -2.88
CA PHE A 167 38.98 -10.37 -1.77
C PHE A 167 38.76 -9.56 -0.49
N LYS A 168 38.09 -10.15 0.51
CA LYS A 168 38.40 -9.89 1.93
C LYS A 168 38.10 -11.12 2.78
N TRP A 169 39.12 -11.50 3.54
CA TRP A 169 39.10 -12.41 4.67
C TRP A 169 38.21 -11.88 5.81
N ASP A 170 37.50 -12.83 6.40
CA ASP A 170 37.00 -12.97 7.78
C ASP A 170 35.99 -11.94 8.30
N ASP A 171 34.71 -12.35 8.40
CA ASP A 171 34.13 -12.95 9.62
C ASP A 171 32.57 -12.92 9.61
N TYR A 172 31.95 -14.10 9.70
CA TYR A 172 30.55 -14.38 10.04
C TYR A 172 30.56 -15.72 10.82
N PRO A 173 29.55 -16.11 11.64
CA PRO A 173 28.28 -15.44 11.96
C PRO A 173 27.80 -15.55 13.44
N LEU A 174 26.66 -14.91 13.76
CA LEU A 174 25.83 -15.18 14.94
C LEU A 174 24.60 -16.08 14.59
N CYS A 175 24.38 -17.11 15.41
CA CYS A 175 23.18 -17.87 15.87
C CYS A 175 22.12 -18.58 14.94
N THR A 176 21.92 -19.90 15.23
CA THR A 176 20.76 -20.85 15.10
C THR A 176 20.31 -21.32 13.70
N SER A 177 19.89 -22.57 13.39
CA SER A 177 19.70 -23.91 14.01
C SER A 177 19.59 -24.94 12.85
N LEU A 178 20.15 -26.16 12.85
CA LEU A 178 19.55 -27.43 13.32
C LEU A 178 20.56 -28.61 13.13
N VAL A 179 20.75 -29.43 14.20
CA VAL A 179 20.88 -30.91 14.26
C VAL A 179 22.05 -31.55 13.45
N GLU A 180 23.06 -32.26 13.96
CA GLU A 180 23.17 -33.38 14.93
C GLU A 180 24.58 -33.41 15.57
N THR A 181 24.72 -33.92 16.80
CA THR A 181 26.01 -34.22 17.47
C THR A 181 25.99 -35.63 18.07
N PRO A 182 27.14 -36.31 18.17
CA PRO A 182 27.40 -37.23 19.27
C PRO A 182 28.60 -36.81 20.14
N ASP A 183 28.36 -36.89 21.45
CA ASP A 183 29.23 -37.35 22.55
C ASP A 183 30.47 -36.55 23.01
N LEU A 184 30.35 -35.89 24.19
CA LEU A 184 30.75 -36.41 25.52
C LEU A 184 31.13 -35.26 26.50
N PHE A 185 30.33 -35.06 27.57
CA PHE A 185 30.74 -35.08 29.01
C PHE A 185 29.64 -34.53 29.96
N SER A 186 28.91 -35.47 30.58
CA SER A 186 28.53 -35.59 32.02
C SER A 186 28.28 -34.34 32.90
N SER A 187 26.99 -34.13 33.24
CA SER A 187 26.54 -33.93 34.63
C SER A 187 25.06 -34.32 34.76
N GLU A 188 24.73 -35.27 35.66
CA GLU A 188 23.36 -35.76 35.91
C GLU A 188 22.41 -34.61 36.30
N VAL A 189 21.23 -34.57 35.66
CA VAL A 189 20.13 -33.63 35.95
C VAL A 189 19.25 -34.25 37.02
N ASN A 190 18.95 -33.51 38.09
CA ASN A 190 18.05 -33.94 39.16
C ASN A 190 16.59 -33.73 38.74
N ASP A 191 15.89 -34.82 38.43
CA ASP A 191 14.51 -34.81 37.92
C ASP A 191 13.47 -34.44 38.99
N CYS A 192 13.82 -34.53 40.28
CA CYS A 192 12.97 -34.05 41.38
C CYS A 192 12.93 -32.52 41.52
N ALA A 193 13.74 -31.76 40.78
CA ALA A 193 13.70 -30.30 40.80
C ALA A 193 12.35 -29.70 40.34
N SER A 194 11.59 -30.45 39.54
CA SER A 194 10.26 -30.06 39.04
C SER A 194 9.11 -30.25 40.04
N SER A 195 9.39 -30.78 41.25
CA SER A 195 8.39 -31.14 42.27
C SER A 195 7.20 -31.96 41.75
N PRO A 196 7.44 -33.13 41.13
CA PRO A 196 6.40 -33.87 40.41
C PRO A 196 5.45 -34.72 41.28
N CYS A 197 5.74 -34.92 42.57
CA CYS A 197 4.96 -35.75 43.49
C CYS A 197 3.88 -34.94 44.24
N ASN A 198 2.62 -35.39 44.19
CA ASN A 198 1.48 -34.73 44.84
C ASN A 198 1.21 -35.26 46.25
N ASN A 199 0.31 -34.59 46.99
CA ASN A 199 -0.16 -35.01 48.33
C ASN A 199 0.96 -35.23 49.37
N ASN A 200 1.95 -34.34 49.36
CA ASN A 200 3.13 -34.36 50.23
C ASN A 200 3.96 -35.66 50.13
N ALA A 201 3.86 -36.39 49.01
CA ALA A 201 4.67 -37.56 48.74
C ALA A 201 6.14 -37.21 48.53
N LYS A 202 7.03 -38.13 48.89
CA LYS A 202 8.49 -37.91 48.83
C LYS A 202 9.02 -38.26 47.44
N CYS A 203 9.62 -37.27 46.76
CA CYS A 203 10.28 -37.48 45.46
C CYS A 203 11.69 -38.06 45.63
N ILE A 204 12.03 -39.06 44.83
CA ILE A 204 13.36 -39.67 44.78
C ILE A 204 13.85 -39.65 43.34
N ASP A 205 14.97 -38.96 43.14
CA ASP A 205 15.70 -38.86 41.87
C ASP A 205 16.37 -40.20 41.55
N THR A 206 16.26 -40.66 40.31
CA THR A 206 16.80 -41.94 39.84
C THR A 206 17.59 -41.73 38.55
N LYS A 207 18.50 -42.66 38.23
CA LYS A 207 19.42 -42.52 37.08
C LYS A 207 18.78 -42.30 35.71
N GLU A 208 17.48 -42.54 35.56
CA GLU A 208 16.76 -42.38 34.28
C GLU A 208 15.47 -41.52 34.40
N SER A 209 15.03 -41.12 35.60
CA SER A 209 13.80 -40.32 35.87
C SER A 209 13.63 -40.01 37.37
N TYR A 210 12.41 -39.72 37.84
CA TYR A 210 12.04 -39.65 39.28
C TYR A 210 11.01 -40.72 39.67
N ARG A 211 10.89 -41.02 40.97
CA ARG A 211 9.77 -41.79 41.53
C ARG A 211 9.22 -41.16 42.81
N CYS A 212 7.92 -41.32 43.06
CA CYS A 212 7.25 -40.81 44.25
C CYS A 212 6.95 -41.93 45.26
N GLU A 213 7.30 -41.72 46.53
CA GLU A 213 6.86 -42.56 47.65
C GLU A 213 5.57 -41.97 48.25
N CYS A 214 4.43 -42.60 47.97
CA CYS A 214 3.11 -42.14 48.40
C CYS A 214 2.85 -42.39 49.89
N LEU A 215 2.12 -41.47 50.53
CA LEU A 215 1.62 -41.65 51.89
C LEU A 215 0.45 -42.67 51.92
N PRO A 216 0.24 -43.40 53.05
CA PRO A 216 -0.86 -44.35 53.18
C PRO A 216 -2.23 -43.70 52.90
N GLY A 217 -3.07 -44.38 52.11
CA GLY A 217 -4.33 -43.84 51.59
C GLY A 217 -4.24 -43.19 50.20
N PHE A 218 -3.05 -43.09 49.60
CA PHE A 218 -2.84 -42.56 48.24
C PHE A 218 -2.04 -43.51 47.33
N GLN A 219 -2.34 -43.51 46.04
CA GLN A 219 -1.73 -44.35 45.00
C GLN A 219 -1.58 -43.60 43.67
N GLY A 220 -0.91 -44.20 42.69
CA GLY A 220 -0.62 -43.61 41.38
C GLY A 220 0.84 -43.19 41.22
N ALA A 221 1.28 -42.97 39.97
CA ALA A 221 2.68 -42.67 39.66
C ALA A 221 3.18 -41.37 40.31
N ASN A 222 2.28 -40.40 40.50
CA ASN A 222 2.54 -39.11 41.14
C ASN A 222 1.79 -38.96 42.48
N CYS A 223 1.30 -40.05 43.06
CA CYS A 223 0.55 -40.09 44.33
C CYS A 223 -0.71 -39.20 44.37
N ASP A 224 -1.40 -39.10 43.23
CA ASP A 224 -2.52 -38.21 42.96
C ASP A 224 -3.91 -38.83 43.17
N LYS A 225 -3.99 -40.15 43.41
CA LYS A 225 -5.26 -40.86 43.60
C LYS A 225 -5.45 -41.30 45.04
N GLU A 226 -6.57 -40.95 45.67
CA GLU A 226 -6.97 -41.46 46.99
C GLU A 226 -7.51 -42.90 46.87
N VAL A 227 -7.30 -43.73 47.89
CA VAL A 227 -7.75 -45.13 47.97
C VAL A 227 -9.09 -45.17 48.70
N ASP A 228 -10.15 -45.65 48.05
CA ASP A 228 -11.45 -45.81 48.70
C ASP A 228 -11.51 -47.13 49.49
N GLU A 229 -11.50 -47.04 50.83
CA GLU A 229 -11.57 -48.21 51.70
C GLU A 229 -12.98 -48.83 51.81
N CYS A 230 -14.03 -48.15 51.34
CA CYS A 230 -15.40 -48.70 51.30
C CYS A 230 -15.63 -49.69 50.16
N ASP A 231 -14.76 -49.74 49.15
CA ASP A 231 -14.83 -50.73 48.05
C ASP A 231 -14.74 -52.19 48.55
N LYS A 232 -14.18 -52.40 49.76
CA LYS A 232 -14.10 -53.73 50.41
C LYS A 232 -15.36 -54.12 51.22
N GLN A 233 -16.42 -53.31 51.15
CA GLN A 233 -17.73 -53.53 51.79
C GLN A 233 -17.65 -53.93 53.29
N PRO A 234 -17.13 -53.07 54.17
CA PRO A 234 -16.86 -53.45 55.55
C PRO A 234 -18.03 -53.29 56.56
N CYS A 235 -19.20 -52.78 56.15
CA CYS A 235 -20.37 -52.56 57.01
C CYS A 235 -21.42 -53.67 56.84
N PHE A 236 -22.07 -54.10 57.93
CA PHE A 236 -23.00 -55.24 57.87
C PHE A 236 -24.37 -54.86 57.29
N GLY A 237 -24.84 -55.65 56.31
CA GLY A 237 -26.18 -55.54 55.74
C GLY A 237 -26.42 -54.20 55.03
N ALA A 238 -27.51 -53.52 55.40
CA ALA A 238 -27.91 -52.24 54.81
C ALA A 238 -27.25 -51.01 55.46
N ALA A 239 -26.24 -51.19 56.31
CA ALA A 239 -25.50 -50.09 56.93
C ALA A 239 -24.68 -49.31 55.88
N THR A 240 -24.70 -47.98 55.96
CA THR A 240 -23.99 -47.12 55.00
C THR A 240 -22.52 -46.97 55.38
N CYS A 241 -21.62 -47.37 54.48
CA CYS A 241 -20.18 -47.13 54.61
C CYS A 241 -19.82 -45.73 54.12
N VAL A 242 -19.01 -45.02 54.89
CA VAL A 242 -18.47 -43.70 54.54
C VAL A 242 -16.95 -43.79 54.49
N ASN A 243 -16.38 -43.56 53.31
CA ASN A 243 -14.92 -43.57 53.07
C ASN A 243 -14.25 -42.36 53.76
N ARG A 244 -13.03 -42.56 54.24
CA ARG A 244 -12.17 -41.53 54.84
C ARG A 244 -10.74 -41.81 54.41
N VAL A 245 -9.90 -40.79 54.29
CA VAL A 245 -8.49 -41.00 53.94
C VAL A 245 -7.84 -41.99 54.92
N ASN A 246 -7.46 -43.17 54.41
CA ASN A 246 -6.85 -44.29 55.16
C ASN A 246 -7.79 -44.95 56.19
N GLY A 247 -9.11 -45.02 55.94
CA GLY A 247 -10.08 -45.69 56.82
C GLY A 247 -11.57 -45.54 56.44
N TYR A 248 -12.49 -46.16 57.20
CA TYR A 248 -13.93 -46.08 56.93
C TYR A 248 -14.78 -45.96 58.22
N SER A 249 -16.05 -45.58 58.09
CA SER A 249 -17.04 -45.60 59.20
C SER A 249 -18.42 -46.08 58.76
N CYS A 250 -19.12 -46.85 59.60
CA CYS A 250 -20.46 -47.40 59.33
C CYS A 250 -21.56 -46.66 60.10
N LEU A 251 -22.66 -46.31 59.41
CA LEU A 251 -23.86 -45.74 60.03
C LEU A 251 -24.94 -46.83 60.20
N CYS A 252 -25.37 -47.07 61.45
CA CYS A 252 -26.25 -48.20 61.78
C CYS A 252 -27.74 -47.91 61.57
N PRO A 253 -28.50 -48.84 60.95
CA PRO A 253 -29.94 -48.72 60.83
C PRO A 253 -30.66 -48.77 62.19
N PRO A 254 -31.83 -48.12 62.33
CA PRO A 254 -32.63 -48.19 63.55
C PRO A 254 -32.96 -49.63 63.96
N GLY A 255 -32.79 -49.93 65.25
CA GLY A 255 -33.00 -51.28 65.79
C GLY A 255 -31.76 -52.18 65.75
N PHE A 256 -30.61 -51.70 65.24
CA PHE A 256 -29.31 -52.39 65.30
C PHE A 256 -28.23 -51.48 65.90
N VAL A 257 -27.30 -52.06 66.67
CA VAL A 257 -26.17 -51.35 67.31
C VAL A 257 -24.86 -52.13 67.11
N GLY A 258 -23.70 -51.45 67.23
CA GLY A 258 -22.34 -52.01 67.06
C GLY A 258 -21.50 -51.24 66.03
N THR A 259 -20.16 -51.38 66.01
CA THR A 259 -19.27 -50.63 65.08
C THR A 259 -19.39 -51.06 63.62
N GLN A 260 -19.92 -52.27 63.38
CA GLN A 260 -20.32 -52.77 62.07
C GLN A 260 -21.85 -52.95 61.94
N CYS A 261 -22.62 -52.59 62.99
CA CYS A 261 -24.08 -52.56 63.02
C CYS A 261 -24.81 -53.92 63.02
N ASP A 262 -24.41 -54.84 63.89
CA ASP A 262 -24.80 -56.27 63.87
C ASP A 262 -25.69 -56.75 65.05
N THR A 263 -26.20 -55.89 65.96
CA THR A 263 -26.94 -56.33 67.19
C THR A 263 -28.33 -55.68 67.47
N PRO A 264 -29.48 -56.42 67.69
CA PRO A 264 -30.85 -55.85 67.89
C PRO A 264 -31.51 -55.79 69.33
N VAL A 265 -32.62 -55.01 69.56
CA VAL A 265 -33.25 -54.64 70.89
C VAL A 265 -34.81 -54.89 71.04
N LYS A 266 -35.42 -55.10 72.26
CA LYS A 266 -36.90 -55.37 72.56
C LYS A 266 -37.57 -54.43 73.63
N VAL A 267 -38.87 -54.03 73.52
CA VAL A 267 -39.47 -52.83 74.22
C VAL A 267 -40.82 -52.91 75.01
N CYS A 268 -41.99 -53.46 74.59
CA CYS A 268 -43.25 -53.22 75.36
C CYS A 268 -43.38 -54.01 76.69
N SER A 269 -42.42 -54.90 76.97
CA SER A 269 -42.37 -55.71 78.19
C SER A 269 -41.69 -54.98 79.36
N THR A 270 -41.15 -53.77 79.14
CA THR A 270 -40.46 -52.96 80.17
C THR A 270 -41.10 -51.58 80.44
N GLN A 271 -41.89 -50.99 79.51
CA GLN A 271 -42.69 -49.76 79.71
C GLN A 271 -43.76 -49.60 78.60
N ASN A 272 -44.92 -48.98 78.90
CA ASN A 272 -45.94 -48.63 77.89
C ASN A 272 -45.71 -47.18 77.36
N PRO A 273 -45.49 -47.00 76.04
CA PRO A 273 -45.14 -45.70 75.47
C PRO A 273 -46.33 -44.89 74.87
N CYS A 274 -47.58 -45.37 74.87
CA CYS A 274 -48.70 -44.64 74.26
C CYS A 274 -49.25 -43.50 75.15
N VAL A 275 -49.50 -42.31 74.59
CA VAL A 275 -49.99 -41.13 75.32
C VAL A 275 -51.52 -41.14 75.47
N ARG A 276 -52.26 -41.29 74.36
CA ARG A 276 -53.73 -41.30 74.33
C ARG A 276 -54.30 -42.53 73.59
N GLY A 277 -53.54 -43.63 73.58
CA GLY A 277 -53.84 -44.86 72.84
C GLY A 277 -53.40 -46.14 73.55
N THR A 278 -53.59 -47.29 72.90
CA THR A 278 -53.32 -48.64 73.47
C THR A 278 -52.09 -49.28 72.82
N CYS A 279 -51.14 -49.80 73.61
CA CYS A 279 -49.85 -50.38 73.14
C CYS A 279 -49.95 -51.87 72.80
N VAL A 280 -49.37 -52.28 71.67
CA VAL A 280 -49.25 -53.66 71.18
C VAL A 280 -47.82 -53.98 70.74
N GLU A 281 -47.29 -55.16 71.09
CA GLU A 281 -45.94 -55.63 70.72
C GLU A 281 -45.87 -55.98 69.22
N GLN A 282 -44.79 -55.57 68.56
CA GLN A 282 -44.54 -55.87 67.15
C GLN A 282 -43.05 -56.21 66.94
N SER A 283 -42.73 -57.10 66.00
CA SER A 283 -41.33 -57.48 65.68
C SER A 283 -40.52 -56.26 65.24
N GLY A 284 -39.71 -55.72 66.16
CA GLY A 284 -38.94 -54.47 65.99
C GLY A 284 -39.36 -53.30 66.88
N GLY A 285 -40.36 -53.44 67.78
CA GLY A 285 -40.76 -52.39 68.72
C GLY A 285 -42.20 -52.51 69.28
N ALA A 286 -42.83 -51.35 69.52
CA ALA A 286 -44.17 -51.17 70.07
C ALA A 286 -45.06 -50.34 69.11
N HIS A 287 -46.37 -50.62 69.02
CA HIS A 287 -47.32 -49.83 68.23
C HIS A 287 -48.54 -49.36 69.07
N CYS A 288 -49.05 -48.15 68.82
CA CYS A 288 -50.20 -47.55 69.52
C CYS A 288 -51.42 -47.33 68.61
N SER A 289 -52.63 -47.63 69.09
CA SER A 289 -53.90 -47.37 68.39
C SER A 289 -54.59 -46.07 68.87
N CYS A 290 -54.94 -45.14 67.95
CA CYS A 290 -55.32 -43.73 68.24
C CYS A 290 -56.80 -43.34 67.92
N PRO A 291 -57.40 -42.38 68.64
CA PRO A 291 -58.75 -41.85 68.38
C PRO A 291 -58.82 -40.74 67.29
N LEU A 292 -60.02 -40.49 66.73
CA LEU A 292 -60.25 -39.52 65.62
C LEU A 292 -59.78 -38.09 65.94
N GLY A 293 -59.19 -37.42 64.94
CA GLY A 293 -58.56 -36.10 65.06
C GLY A 293 -57.13 -36.14 65.62
N PHE A 294 -56.66 -37.31 66.06
CA PHE A 294 -55.30 -37.49 66.57
C PHE A 294 -54.57 -38.59 65.82
N GLU A 295 -53.28 -38.36 65.58
CA GLU A 295 -52.37 -39.28 64.90
C GLU A 295 -51.01 -39.31 65.62
N GLY A 296 -50.04 -40.00 65.03
CA GLY A 296 -48.72 -40.19 65.61
C GLY A 296 -48.52 -41.56 66.22
N ALA A 297 -47.26 -41.95 66.38
CA ALA A 297 -46.87 -43.30 66.80
C ALA A 297 -47.30 -43.64 68.24
N PHE A 298 -47.58 -42.62 69.06
CA PHE A 298 -48.06 -42.72 70.44
C PHE A 298 -49.38 -41.97 70.67
N CYS A 299 -50.08 -41.57 69.60
CA CYS A 299 -51.33 -40.80 69.63
C CYS A 299 -51.19 -39.41 70.27
N GLU A 300 -50.09 -38.72 69.97
CA GLU A 300 -49.67 -37.46 70.56
C GLU A 300 -49.91 -36.23 69.67
N LEU A 301 -50.18 -36.44 68.38
CA LEU A 301 -50.30 -35.35 67.39
C LEU A 301 -51.77 -35.09 67.06
N ASN A 302 -52.12 -33.83 66.85
CA ASN A 302 -53.39 -33.46 66.21
C ASN A 302 -53.21 -33.59 64.70
N VAL A 303 -54.22 -34.10 63.98
CA VAL A 303 -54.19 -34.18 62.52
C VAL A 303 -54.07 -32.77 61.93
N ASP A 304 -53.16 -32.56 60.98
CA ASP A 304 -52.99 -31.28 60.27
C ASP A 304 -53.83 -31.27 58.98
N GLU A 305 -54.96 -30.58 58.99
CA GLU A 305 -55.87 -30.46 57.85
C GLU A 305 -55.28 -29.71 56.65
N CYS A 306 -54.15 -29.01 56.81
CA CYS A 306 -53.41 -28.38 55.72
C CYS A 306 -52.32 -29.27 55.11
N ALA A 307 -52.05 -30.45 55.68
CA ALA A 307 -50.98 -31.35 55.20
C ALA A 307 -51.19 -31.81 53.75
N SER A 308 -52.44 -31.92 53.29
CA SER A 308 -52.77 -32.29 51.90
C SER A 308 -52.70 -31.13 50.91
N ASN A 309 -52.24 -29.94 51.34
CA ASN A 309 -52.16 -28.71 50.54
C ASN A 309 -53.44 -28.42 49.72
N PRO A 310 -54.62 -28.28 50.36
CA PRO A 310 -55.89 -28.15 49.64
C PRO A 310 -56.04 -26.83 48.84
N CYS A 311 -55.23 -25.81 49.13
CA CYS A 311 -55.27 -24.52 48.46
C CYS A 311 -54.48 -24.52 47.14
N GLN A 312 -55.10 -24.05 46.05
CA GLN A 312 -54.48 -23.99 44.71
C GLN A 312 -53.69 -22.69 44.51
N ASN A 313 -52.91 -22.60 43.43
CA ASN A 313 -52.20 -21.38 42.99
C ASN A 313 -51.26 -20.76 44.05
N ASN A 314 -50.63 -21.61 44.87
CA ASN A 314 -49.73 -21.24 45.97
C ASN A 314 -50.39 -20.34 47.04
N ALA A 315 -51.70 -20.42 47.18
CA ALA A 315 -52.44 -19.76 48.27
C ALA A 315 -52.02 -20.32 49.64
N VAL A 316 -52.16 -19.51 50.68
CA VAL A 316 -51.76 -19.89 52.04
C VAL A 316 -52.90 -20.66 52.70
N CYS A 317 -52.65 -21.92 53.12
CA CYS A 317 -53.58 -22.72 53.91
C CYS A 317 -53.41 -22.41 55.39
N VAL A 318 -54.53 -22.18 56.09
CA VAL A 318 -54.57 -21.99 57.53
C VAL A 318 -55.46 -23.08 58.13
N GLY A 319 -54.86 -23.98 58.92
CA GLY A 319 -55.52 -25.14 59.53
C GLY A 319 -56.18 -24.84 60.89
N GLY A 320 -57.06 -25.73 61.33
CA GLY A 320 -57.75 -25.69 62.62
C GLY A 320 -58.45 -27.02 62.89
N VAL A 321 -58.85 -27.31 64.14
CA VAL A 321 -59.41 -28.62 64.52
C VAL A 321 -60.64 -28.98 63.67
N ASP A 322 -60.49 -29.98 62.80
CA ASP A 322 -61.48 -30.51 61.84
C ASP A 322 -61.91 -29.53 60.72
N LYS A 323 -61.13 -28.47 60.40
CA LYS A 323 -61.42 -27.52 59.30
C LYS A 323 -60.21 -26.68 58.80
N PHE A 324 -60.24 -26.18 57.56
CA PHE A 324 -59.20 -25.29 56.98
C PHE A 324 -59.76 -24.09 56.17
N GLN A 325 -58.95 -23.05 55.94
CA GLN A 325 -59.24 -21.89 55.07
C GLN A 325 -58.05 -21.53 54.16
N CYS A 326 -58.33 -21.16 52.90
CA CYS A 326 -57.35 -20.68 51.93
C CYS A 326 -57.34 -19.15 51.80
N ILE A 327 -56.17 -18.52 51.88
CA ILE A 327 -55.98 -17.09 51.61
C ILE A 327 -55.36 -16.93 50.22
N CYS A 328 -56.15 -16.40 49.28
CA CYS A 328 -55.75 -16.25 47.88
C CYS A 328 -54.72 -15.14 47.68
N ARG A 329 -53.77 -15.37 46.77
CA ARG A 329 -52.84 -14.34 46.30
C ARG A 329 -53.55 -13.40 45.33
N PRO A 330 -53.08 -12.14 45.16
CA PRO A 330 -53.61 -11.23 44.15
C PRO A 330 -53.62 -11.87 42.76
N GLY A 331 -54.71 -11.70 42.01
CA GLY A 331 -54.95 -12.30 40.69
C GLY A 331 -55.71 -13.65 40.72
N PHE A 332 -55.98 -14.20 41.91
CA PHE A 332 -56.72 -15.45 42.05
C PHE A 332 -57.95 -15.31 42.96
N SER A 333 -59.04 -15.96 42.58
CA SER A 333 -60.32 -15.95 43.29
C SER A 333 -60.90 -17.37 43.47
N GLY A 334 -61.89 -17.52 44.37
CA GLY A 334 -62.52 -18.80 44.70
C GLY A 334 -62.13 -19.38 46.07
N THR A 335 -62.87 -20.39 46.55
CA THR A 335 -62.72 -20.97 47.90
C THR A 335 -61.43 -21.78 48.09
N LEU A 336 -60.88 -22.33 47.01
CA LEU A 336 -59.56 -22.95 46.97
C LEU A 336 -58.57 -22.09 46.18
N CYS A 337 -58.93 -20.84 45.86
CA CYS A 337 -58.17 -19.94 44.99
C CYS A 337 -57.95 -20.51 43.59
N GLN A 338 -58.95 -21.23 43.05
CA GLN A 338 -58.86 -21.99 41.81
C GLN A 338 -59.08 -21.17 40.53
N PHE A 339 -59.58 -19.94 40.62
CA PHE A 339 -59.87 -19.10 39.44
C PHE A 339 -58.76 -18.08 39.22
N ASN A 340 -58.31 -17.92 37.98
CA ASN A 340 -57.42 -16.84 37.53
C ASN A 340 -58.29 -15.67 37.05
N ASP A 341 -58.05 -14.46 37.53
CA ASP A 341 -58.78 -13.25 37.10
C ASP A 341 -58.14 -12.70 35.80
N ASP A 342 -58.93 -12.50 34.73
CA ASP A 342 -58.44 -12.09 33.38
C ASP A 342 -57.89 -10.65 33.34
N ASP A 343 -56.55 -10.54 33.23
CA ASP A 343 -55.79 -9.29 33.22
C ASP A 343 -55.96 -8.49 31.91
N CYS A 344 -56.46 -9.11 30.83
CA CYS A 344 -56.67 -8.48 29.51
C CYS A 344 -58.02 -7.77 29.37
N SER A 345 -58.95 -7.97 30.31
CA SER A 345 -60.29 -7.36 30.32
C SER A 345 -60.26 -5.82 30.23
N ALA A 346 -59.21 -5.17 30.75
CA ALA A 346 -59.02 -3.72 30.72
C ALA A 346 -58.43 -3.17 29.39
N LYS A 347 -58.15 -4.03 28.40
CA LYS A 347 -57.50 -3.68 27.11
C LYS A 347 -56.23 -2.83 27.25
N PRO A 348 -55.20 -3.32 27.97
CA PRO A 348 -54.01 -2.53 28.27
C PRO A 348 -53.10 -2.23 27.05
N CYS A 349 -53.15 -3.05 25.99
CA CYS A 349 -52.29 -2.91 24.81
C CYS A 349 -52.72 -1.78 23.87
N ARG A 350 -51.78 -0.95 23.42
CA ARG A 350 -51.97 0.19 22.52
C ARG A 350 -51.51 -0.11 21.10
N ASN A 351 -51.78 0.82 20.16
CA ASN A 351 -51.30 0.78 18.77
C ASN A 351 -51.63 -0.52 18.00
N GLY A 352 -52.75 -1.17 18.33
CA GLY A 352 -53.18 -2.42 17.69
C GLY A 352 -52.49 -3.69 18.23
N GLY A 353 -51.77 -3.61 19.36
CA GLY A 353 -51.19 -4.77 20.02
C GLY A 353 -52.24 -5.75 20.55
N SER A 354 -51.94 -7.05 20.47
CA SER A 354 -52.82 -8.12 20.94
C SER A 354 -52.49 -8.48 22.39
N CYS A 355 -53.48 -8.44 23.27
CA CYS A 355 -53.32 -8.79 24.68
C CYS A 355 -53.38 -10.30 24.87
N ILE A 356 -52.40 -10.84 25.60
CA ILE A 356 -52.31 -12.24 25.97
C ILE A 356 -52.38 -12.33 27.50
N ASP A 357 -53.47 -12.88 28.01
CA ASP A 357 -53.68 -13.13 29.45
C ASP A 357 -52.78 -14.28 29.91
N ASN A 358 -52.03 -14.09 30.99
CA ASN A 358 -51.22 -15.13 31.64
C ASN A 358 -51.63 -15.23 33.11
N GLU A 359 -51.20 -16.29 33.80
CA GLU A 359 -51.64 -16.64 35.16
C GLU A 359 -51.45 -15.56 36.26
N ARG A 360 -50.70 -14.48 36.00
CA ARG A 360 -50.43 -13.39 36.98
C ARG A 360 -50.18 -12.02 36.34
N PHE A 361 -50.24 -11.93 35.01
CA PHE A 361 -49.88 -10.74 34.26
C PHE A 361 -50.35 -10.85 32.80
N TYR A 362 -50.67 -9.73 32.18
CA TYR A 362 -50.86 -9.67 30.74
C TYR A 362 -49.54 -9.42 30.01
N THR A 363 -49.43 -9.93 28.79
CA THR A 363 -48.37 -9.59 27.84
C THR A 363 -48.99 -8.99 26.59
N CYS A 364 -48.46 -7.86 26.12
CA CYS A 364 -48.87 -7.28 24.84
C CYS A 364 -47.97 -7.78 23.72
N ALA A 365 -48.54 -8.50 22.75
CA ALA A 365 -47.88 -8.79 21.48
C ALA A 365 -47.96 -7.54 20.60
N CYS A 366 -46.85 -6.80 20.52
CA CYS A 366 -46.78 -5.55 19.77
C CYS A 366 -46.69 -5.77 18.26
N PRO A 367 -47.40 -4.97 17.45
CA PRO A 367 -47.22 -4.98 16.00
C PRO A 367 -45.81 -4.48 15.65
N ALA A 368 -45.33 -4.84 14.46
CA ALA A 368 -44.04 -4.36 13.97
C ALA A 368 -43.96 -2.82 14.03
N GLY A 369 -42.81 -2.28 14.47
CA GLY A 369 -42.60 -0.84 14.66
C GLY A 369 -42.99 -0.31 16.06
N TYR A 370 -43.52 -1.13 16.97
CA TYR A 370 -43.85 -0.72 18.35
C TYR A 370 -43.22 -1.64 19.41
N THR A 371 -42.85 -1.05 20.54
CA THR A 371 -42.26 -1.70 21.71
C THR A 371 -42.80 -1.07 23.00
N GLY A 372 -42.35 -1.56 24.15
CA GLY A 372 -42.85 -1.19 25.47
C GLY A 372 -43.89 -2.17 25.99
N LYS A 373 -44.18 -2.10 27.30
CA LYS A 373 -45.04 -3.07 28.01
C LYS A 373 -46.45 -3.12 27.42
N ASN A 374 -46.92 -1.99 26.91
CA ASN A 374 -48.24 -1.79 26.32
C ASN A 374 -48.16 -1.40 24.84
N CYS A 375 -47.04 -1.62 24.15
CA CYS A 375 -46.81 -1.19 22.76
C CYS A 375 -46.94 0.33 22.57
N GLU A 376 -46.65 1.11 23.61
CA GLU A 376 -46.79 2.56 23.64
C GLU A 376 -45.64 3.31 22.99
N THR A 377 -44.50 2.64 22.80
CA THR A 377 -43.27 3.26 22.29
C THR A 377 -43.08 2.88 20.83
N GLU A 378 -42.97 3.88 19.95
CA GLU A 378 -42.55 3.63 18.56
C GLU A 378 -41.07 3.25 18.53
N VAL A 379 -40.73 2.20 17.80
CA VAL A 379 -39.32 1.82 17.59
C VAL A 379 -38.67 2.91 16.72
N GLN A 380 -37.52 3.39 17.16
CA GLN A 380 -36.70 4.34 16.40
C GLN A 380 -35.50 3.60 15.82
N GLU A 381 -35.73 2.89 14.71
CA GLU A 381 -34.80 1.92 14.13
C GLU A 381 -33.43 2.53 13.76
N CYS A 382 -33.40 3.80 13.35
CA CYS A 382 -32.15 4.47 12.97
C CYS A 382 -31.39 5.10 14.16
N GLN A 383 -31.98 5.23 15.35
CA GLN A 383 -31.29 5.81 16.52
C GLN A 383 -30.20 4.88 17.08
N SER A 384 -30.31 3.57 16.84
CA SER A 384 -29.30 2.60 17.25
C SER A 384 -28.11 2.51 16.27
N GLU A 385 -28.03 3.41 15.29
CA GLU A 385 -27.00 3.45 14.24
C GLU A 385 -26.74 2.07 13.60
N PRO A 386 -27.77 1.39 13.07
CA PRO A 386 -27.63 0.00 12.60
C PRO A 386 -26.76 -0.16 11.35
N CYS A 387 -26.59 0.91 10.56
CA CYS A 387 -25.80 0.90 9.34
C CYS A 387 -24.31 1.13 9.66
N GLN A 388 -23.50 0.11 9.39
CA GLN A 388 -22.06 0.13 9.66
C GLN A 388 -21.28 0.89 8.58
N HIS A 389 -19.99 1.14 8.84
CA HIS A 389 -19.02 1.69 7.89
C HIS A 389 -19.47 2.98 7.18
N GLY A 390 -20.18 3.86 7.89
CA GLY A 390 -20.66 5.14 7.36
C GLY A 390 -21.87 5.03 6.43
N GLY A 391 -22.60 3.91 6.46
CA GLY A 391 -23.88 3.78 5.75
C GLY A 391 -24.96 4.72 6.31
N THR A 392 -25.83 5.23 5.44
CA THR A 392 -26.93 6.13 5.81
C THR A 392 -28.19 5.31 6.11
N CYS A 393 -28.73 5.44 7.33
CA CYS A 393 -29.98 4.80 7.72
C CYS A 393 -31.19 5.61 7.28
N THR A 394 -32.13 4.97 6.60
CA THR A 394 -33.43 5.55 6.27
C THR A 394 -34.56 4.75 6.91
N LYS A 395 -35.46 5.43 7.64
CA LYS A 395 -36.61 4.78 8.27
C LYS A 395 -37.60 4.31 7.20
N ARG A 396 -38.06 3.07 7.30
CA ARG A 396 -39.09 2.46 6.46
C ARG A 396 -40.29 2.07 7.31
N PHE A 397 -41.43 1.79 6.67
CA PHE A 397 -42.59 1.27 7.39
C PHE A 397 -42.24 -0.12 7.95
N ASN A 398 -42.24 -0.27 9.28
CA ASN A 398 -41.84 -1.48 10.00
C ASN A 398 -40.36 -1.90 9.84
N GLY A 399 -39.43 -0.95 9.73
CA GLY A 399 -38.00 -1.26 9.69
C GLY A 399 -37.12 -0.10 9.26
N TYR A 400 -35.92 -0.43 8.79
CA TYR A 400 -34.96 0.51 8.25
C TYR A 400 -34.30 -0.06 6.99
N GLU A 401 -33.75 0.82 6.17
CA GLU A 401 -32.95 0.46 5.01
C GLU A 401 -31.63 1.23 5.07
N CYS A 402 -30.52 0.51 4.96
CA CYS A 402 -29.18 1.09 4.90
C CYS A 402 -28.77 1.38 3.47
N SER A 403 -28.42 2.64 3.20
CA SER A 403 -27.73 3.02 1.96
C SER A 403 -26.23 3.00 2.23
N CYS A 404 -25.57 1.94 1.77
CA CYS A 404 -24.16 1.70 2.10
C CYS A 404 -23.22 2.63 1.33
N ALA A 405 -22.17 3.10 2.01
CA ALA A 405 -21.05 3.81 1.39
C ALA A 405 -20.36 2.93 0.31
N PRO A 406 -19.67 3.53 -0.67
CA PRO A 406 -18.92 2.79 -1.68
C PRO A 406 -17.99 1.75 -1.06
N THR A 407 -17.85 0.60 -1.71
CA THR A 407 -17.09 -0.59 -1.27
C THR A 407 -17.67 -1.41 -0.12
N TYR A 408 -18.90 -1.12 0.31
CA TYR A 408 -19.62 -1.94 1.30
C TYR A 408 -21.00 -2.39 0.80
N THR A 409 -21.42 -3.58 1.20
CA THR A 409 -22.73 -4.18 0.90
C THR A 409 -23.28 -4.91 2.13
N GLY A 410 -24.46 -5.52 1.99
CA GLY A 410 -25.21 -6.17 3.06
C GLY A 410 -26.34 -5.30 3.59
N ALA A 411 -27.23 -5.91 4.39
CA ALA A 411 -28.40 -5.22 4.92
C ALA A 411 -28.04 -4.08 5.89
N ASN A 412 -26.89 -4.21 6.56
CA ASN A 412 -26.35 -3.25 7.52
C ASN A 412 -24.98 -2.71 7.08
N CYS A 413 -24.60 -2.85 5.81
CA CYS A 413 -23.31 -2.44 5.27
C CYS A 413 -22.10 -3.14 5.94
N GLU A 414 -22.30 -4.36 6.44
CA GLU A 414 -21.32 -5.12 7.20
C GLU A 414 -20.27 -5.81 6.32
N LYS A 415 -20.54 -5.98 5.01
CA LYS A 415 -19.66 -6.70 4.09
C LYS A 415 -18.80 -5.72 3.29
N ALA A 416 -17.48 -5.84 3.41
CA ALA A 416 -16.54 -5.10 2.57
C ALA A 416 -16.33 -5.83 1.22
N LEU A 417 -16.32 -5.07 0.13
CA LEU A 417 -16.05 -5.55 -1.22
C LEU A 417 -14.60 -5.23 -1.61
N SER A 418 -13.94 -6.21 -2.25
CA SER A 418 -12.57 -6.04 -2.72
C SER A 418 -12.53 -5.32 -4.08
N SER A 419 -11.72 -4.26 -4.15
CA SER A 419 -11.35 -3.58 -5.39
C SER A 419 -10.12 -4.20 -6.08
N ASP A 420 -9.52 -5.24 -5.50
CA ASP A 420 -8.30 -5.86 -6.05
C ASP A 420 -8.65 -6.90 -7.12
N TYR A 421 -9.12 -6.44 -8.28
CA TYR A 421 -9.41 -7.31 -9.42
C TYR A 421 -9.48 -6.57 -10.75
N ASP A 422 -9.25 -7.32 -11.83
CA ASP A 422 -9.54 -6.89 -13.19
C ASP A 422 -10.73 -7.68 -13.74
N LEU A 423 -11.60 -7.00 -14.48
CA LEU A 423 -12.74 -7.58 -15.19
C LEU A 423 -12.39 -7.68 -16.67
N THR A 424 -12.26 -8.90 -17.19
CA THR A 424 -12.07 -9.16 -18.61
C THR A 424 -13.39 -9.50 -19.25
N ILE A 425 -13.75 -8.76 -20.31
CA ILE A 425 -14.89 -9.05 -21.17
C ILE A 425 -14.38 -9.73 -22.44
N ASN A 426 -14.62 -11.04 -22.56
CA ASN A 426 -13.97 -11.89 -23.56
C ASN A 426 -14.71 -11.94 -24.90
N ASN A 427 -16.02 -11.69 -24.91
CA ASN A 427 -16.83 -11.75 -26.13
C ASN A 427 -18.07 -10.87 -26.04
N ARG A 428 -18.53 -10.45 -27.22
CA ARG A 428 -19.71 -9.58 -27.40
C ARG A 428 -21.04 -10.35 -27.31
N ALA A 429 -21.07 -11.59 -27.79
CA ALA A 429 -22.30 -12.35 -28.04
C ALA A 429 -23.13 -12.71 -26.79
N SER A 430 -22.53 -12.64 -25.60
CA SER A 430 -23.19 -12.99 -24.34
C SER A 430 -23.70 -11.78 -23.56
N ASN A 431 -23.59 -10.57 -24.13
CA ASN A 431 -23.93 -9.29 -23.51
C ASN A 431 -23.39 -9.16 -22.07
N PRO A 432 -22.07 -9.37 -21.85
CA PRO A 432 -21.49 -9.34 -20.52
C PRO A 432 -21.49 -7.93 -19.92
N TYR A 433 -21.86 -7.83 -18.66
CA TYR A 433 -21.87 -6.57 -17.92
C TYR A 433 -21.57 -6.78 -16.43
N ALA A 434 -21.13 -5.71 -15.78
CA ALA A 434 -21.12 -5.62 -14.32
C ALA A 434 -21.86 -4.33 -13.90
N ALA A 435 -22.84 -4.44 -13.02
CA ALA A 435 -23.68 -3.32 -12.58
C ALA A 435 -23.53 -3.09 -11.08
N THR A 436 -23.67 -1.83 -10.67
CA THR A 436 -23.76 -1.47 -9.25
C THR A 436 -25.21 -1.50 -8.78
N ILE A 437 -25.41 -1.80 -7.48
CA ILE A 437 -26.70 -1.70 -6.79
C ILE A 437 -26.87 -0.37 -6.05
N LYS A 438 -25.87 0.52 -6.13
CA LYS A 438 -25.87 1.80 -5.43
C LYS A 438 -26.89 2.75 -6.05
N LYS A 439 -27.61 3.47 -5.20
CA LYS A 439 -28.47 4.57 -5.62
C LYS A 439 -27.59 5.77 -5.95
N ILE A 440 -27.56 6.14 -7.23
CA ILE A 440 -26.82 7.31 -7.72
C ILE A 440 -27.61 8.57 -7.37
N PRO A 441 -27.00 9.59 -6.73
CA PRO A 441 -27.66 10.86 -6.46
C PRO A 441 -27.73 11.74 -7.72
N ASP A 442 -28.49 12.85 -7.67
CA ASP A 442 -28.41 13.88 -8.69
C ASP A 442 -26.98 14.46 -8.75
N LEU A 443 -26.40 14.55 -9.95
CA LEU A 443 -25.05 15.08 -10.16
C LEU A 443 -25.09 16.38 -10.96
N THR A 444 -24.44 17.41 -10.42
CA THR A 444 -24.17 18.69 -11.12
C THR A 444 -22.70 18.82 -11.52
N ALA A 445 -21.87 17.86 -11.14
CA ALA A 445 -20.48 17.74 -11.52
C ALA A 445 -20.08 16.27 -11.34
N PHE A 446 -19.05 15.83 -12.05
CA PHE A 446 -18.46 14.54 -11.78
C PHE A 446 -16.99 14.48 -12.16
N SER A 447 -16.32 13.46 -11.65
CA SER A 447 -15.10 12.91 -12.23
C SER A 447 -15.26 11.40 -12.36
N VAL A 448 -14.90 10.86 -13.51
CA VAL A 448 -14.78 9.42 -13.73
C VAL A 448 -13.30 9.11 -13.92
N SER A 449 -12.82 8.04 -13.28
CA SER A 449 -11.50 7.45 -13.53
C SER A 449 -11.71 5.95 -13.76
N LEU A 450 -11.01 5.39 -14.72
CA LEU A 450 -10.94 3.94 -14.93
C LEU A 450 -9.59 3.56 -15.52
N TRP A 451 -9.20 2.32 -15.29
CA TRP A 451 -8.19 1.67 -16.09
C TRP A 451 -8.85 0.80 -17.14
N VAL A 452 -8.35 0.89 -18.36
CA VAL A 452 -8.89 0.19 -19.52
C VAL A 452 -7.75 -0.37 -20.36
N ARG A 453 -7.94 -1.57 -20.90
CA ARG A 453 -7.06 -2.19 -21.90
C ARG A 453 -7.93 -2.83 -22.96
N SER A 454 -7.73 -2.46 -24.22
CA SER A 454 -8.43 -3.09 -25.34
C SER A 454 -7.60 -2.99 -26.61
N ASP A 455 -7.75 -3.97 -27.49
CA ASP A 455 -7.27 -3.98 -28.87
C ASP A 455 -8.43 -4.19 -29.87
N ASP A 456 -9.68 -4.07 -29.40
CA ASP A 456 -10.86 -4.22 -30.24
C ASP A 456 -11.20 -2.90 -30.94
N GLU A 457 -11.05 -2.89 -32.26
CA GLU A 457 -11.31 -1.73 -33.12
C GLU A 457 -12.81 -1.41 -33.29
N GLN A 458 -13.70 -2.25 -32.77
CA GLN A 458 -15.15 -2.03 -32.83
C GLN A 458 -15.63 -1.07 -31.72
N PRO A 459 -16.72 -0.31 -31.98
CA PRO A 459 -17.42 0.47 -30.95
C PRO A 459 -17.71 -0.35 -29.69
N GLY A 460 -17.69 0.32 -28.54
CA GLY A 460 -17.90 -0.36 -27.27
C GLY A 460 -18.05 0.62 -26.10
N THR A 461 -18.95 0.27 -25.18
CA THR A 461 -19.31 1.09 -24.02
C THR A 461 -18.70 0.53 -22.74
N ALA A 462 -17.68 1.22 -22.20
CA ALA A 462 -17.05 0.75 -20.96
C ALA A 462 -17.85 1.16 -19.72
N LEU A 463 -18.52 2.31 -19.74
CA LEU A 463 -19.34 2.79 -18.63
C LEU A 463 -20.62 3.39 -19.19
N SER A 464 -21.76 2.94 -18.67
CA SER A 464 -23.08 3.50 -18.96
C SER A 464 -23.83 3.76 -17.67
N TYR A 465 -24.44 4.92 -17.56
CA TYR A 465 -25.43 5.27 -16.55
C TYR A 465 -26.65 5.89 -17.24
N SER A 466 -27.78 5.17 -17.13
CA SER A 466 -29.05 5.59 -17.71
C SER A 466 -30.11 5.70 -16.62
N VAL A 467 -31.02 6.66 -16.78
CA VAL A 467 -32.06 7.00 -15.80
C VAL A 467 -33.38 7.22 -16.52
N GLU A 468 -34.48 6.82 -15.89
CA GLU A 468 -35.81 7.11 -16.41
C GLU A 468 -36.20 8.55 -16.09
N ASN A 469 -36.39 9.37 -17.13
CA ASN A 469 -36.79 10.76 -17.02
C ASN A 469 -38.06 11.02 -17.83
N SER A 470 -39.16 11.34 -17.14
CA SER A 470 -40.47 11.61 -17.77
C SER A 470 -41.00 10.45 -18.65
N GLY A 471 -40.75 9.21 -18.24
CA GLY A 471 -41.20 8.01 -18.95
C GLY A 471 -40.38 7.67 -20.21
N LYS A 472 -39.20 8.27 -20.37
CA LYS A 472 -38.20 7.90 -21.38
C LYS A 472 -36.88 7.56 -20.68
N LEU A 473 -36.17 6.59 -21.23
CA LEU A 473 -34.78 6.35 -20.84
C LEU A 473 -33.92 7.50 -21.38
N GLN A 474 -32.99 7.94 -20.55
CA GLN A 474 -32.03 8.99 -20.87
C GLN A 474 -30.64 8.54 -20.43
N ASP A 475 -29.66 8.74 -21.30
CA ASP A 475 -28.25 8.49 -21.05
C ASP A 475 -27.66 9.63 -20.25
N GLY A 476 -27.71 9.46 -18.93
CA GLY A 476 -27.23 10.46 -17.99
C GLY A 476 -25.71 10.64 -18.07
N LEU A 477 -24.96 9.55 -18.16
CA LEU A 477 -23.50 9.55 -18.27
C LEU A 477 -22.99 8.28 -18.99
N VAL A 478 -22.42 8.42 -20.18
CA VAL A 478 -21.87 7.29 -20.94
C VAL A 478 -20.46 7.60 -21.45
N LEU A 479 -19.56 6.62 -21.34
CA LEU A 479 -18.22 6.63 -21.94
C LEU A 479 -18.11 5.46 -22.95
N GLN A 480 -18.00 5.83 -24.22
CA GLN A 480 -18.07 4.89 -25.35
C GLN A 480 -17.05 5.24 -26.43
N ASP A 481 -16.64 4.25 -27.23
CA ASP A 481 -15.76 4.36 -28.41
C ASP A 481 -14.29 4.70 -28.11
N PHE A 482 -13.56 3.74 -27.54
CA PHE A 482 -12.18 3.92 -27.06
C PHE A 482 -11.09 4.16 -28.12
N GLY A 483 -11.43 4.11 -29.43
CA GLY A 483 -10.58 4.59 -30.53
C GLY A 483 -10.69 6.10 -30.77
N GLY A 484 -11.27 6.81 -29.79
CA GLY A 484 -11.67 8.20 -29.88
C GLY A 484 -12.80 8.52 -28.91
N LEU A 485 -12.53 8.35 -27.60
CA LEU A 485 -13.54 8.29 -26.54
C LEU A 485 -14.57 9.44 -26.62
N ASN A 486 -15.85 9.10 -26.54
CA ASN A 486 -16.96 10.01 -26.47
C ASN A 486 -17.52 10.05 -25.05
N LEU A 487 -17.91 11.25 -24.62
CA LEU A 487 -18.65 11.48 -23.38
C LEU A 487 -20.07 11.91 -23.73
N PHE A 488 -21.05 11.18 -23.20
CA PHE A 488 -22.45 11.55 -23.25
C PHE A 488 -22.91 12.07 -21.89
N ILE A 489 -23.65 13.17 -21.90
CA ILE A 489 -24.32 13.73 -20.73
C ILE A 489 -25.73 14.13 -21.17
N ASN A 490 -26.75 13.48 -20.58
CA ASN A 490 -28.16 13.68 -20.92
C ASN A 490 -28.42 13.59 -22.43
N ASP A 491 -28.01 12.48 -23.05
CA ASP A 491 -28.17 12.16 -24.49
C ASP A 491 -27.32 13.01 -25.46
N GLU A 492 -26.62 14.02 -24.98
CA GLU A 492 -25.76 14.89 -25.79
C GLU A 492 -24.30 14.47 -25.68
N ALA A 493 -23.58 14.47 -26.80
CA ALA A 493 -22.24 13.88 -26.89
C ALA A 493 -21.15 14.93 -27.14
N THR A 494 -19.95 14.69 -26.59
CA THR A 494 -18.73 15.41 -26.95
C THR A 494 -17.56 14.45 -27.12
N TYR A 495 -16.75 14.72 -28.15
CA TYR A 495 -15.55 13.94 -28.45
C TYR A 495 -14.40 14.34 -27.52
N LEU A 496 -13.79 13.37 -26.82
CA LEU A 496 -12.72 13.62 -25.87
C LEU A 496 -11.31 13.50 -26.48
N GLY A 497 -11.15 12.78 -27.58
CA GLY A 497 -9.84 12.59 -28.23
C GLY A 497 -8.88 11.69 -27.47
N VAL A 498 -9.41 10.74 -26.69
CA VAL A 498 -8.62 9.71 -25.99
C VAL A 498 -8.68 8.42 -26.82
N ASP A 499 -7.51 7.86 -27.13
CA ASP A 499 -7.36 6.60 -27.86
C ASP A 499 -6.55 5.63 -27.00
N VAL A 500 -7.11 4.45 -26.75
CA VAL A 500 -6.52 3.39 -25.90
C VAL A 500 -6.60 2.01 -26.55
N LEU A 501 -6.80 1.95 -27.88
CA LEU A 501 -6.94 0.70 -28.64
C LEU A 501 -5.59 0.14 -29.10
N ASP A 502 -4.62 0.05 -28.20
CA ASP A 502 -3.27 -0.46 -28.50
C ASP A 502 -2.91 -1.76 -27.76
N GLY A 503 -3.88 -2.32 -27.01
CA GLY A 503 -3.71 -3.53 -26.22
C GLY A 503 -2.93 -3.34 -24.91
N PHE A 504 -2.57 -2.11 -24.53
CA PHE A 504 -1.93 -1.79 -23.26
C PHE A 504 -2.92 -1.20 -22.24
N TRP A 505 -2.55 -1.27 -20.96
CA TRP A 505 -3.34 -0.63 -19.90
C TRP A 505 -3.13 0.88 -19.93
N HIS A 506 -4.23 1.60 -19.95
CA HIS A 506 -4.26 3.05 -19.80
C HIS A 506 -5.17 3.47 -18.66
N HIS A 507 -4.73 4.45 -17.88
CA HIS A 507 -5.60 5.16 -16.95
C HIS A 507 -6.29 6.31 -17.67
N VAL A 508 -7.61 6.23 -17.78
CA VAL A 508 -8.45 7.26 -18.39
C VAL A 508 -9.22 7.99 -17.30
N ALA A 509 -9.23 9.32 -17.36
CA ALA A 509 -10.09 10.12 -16.49
C ALA A 509 -10.81 11.23 -17.25
N VAL A 510 -12.04 11.52 -16.83
CA VAL A 510 -12.91 12.54 -17.43
C VAL A 510 -13.58 13.34 -16.33
N THR A 511 -13.55 14.66 -16.43
CA THR A 511 -14.26 15.54 -15.47
C THR A 511 -15.25 16.43 -16.19
N TRP A 512 -16.33 16.81 -15.51
CA TRP A 512 -17.30 17.78 -16.02
C TRP A 512 -17.96 18.57 -14.88
N SER A 513 -18.32 19.83 -15.17
CA SER A 513 -19.03 20.73 -14.26
C SER A 513 -20.21 21.40 -14.97
N SER A 514 -21.42 21.22 -14.43
CA SER A 514 -22.64 21.87 -14.92
C SER A 514 -22.58 23.39 -14.79
N ALA A 515 -21.94 23.93 -13.75
CA ALA A 515 -21.93 25.37 -13.49
C ALA A 515 -21.23 26.17 -14.61
N SER A 516 -20.22 25.57 -15.24
CA SER A 516 -19.41 26.20 -16.30
C SER A 516 -19.53 25.50 -17.65
N GLY A 517 -20.09 24.29 -17.69
CA GLY A 517 -20.05 23.39 -18.84
C GLY A 517 -18.64 22.90 -19.20
N THR A 518 -17.66 23.09 -18.32
CA THR A 518 -16.27 22.74 -18.61
C THR A 518 -16.03 21.26 -18.38
N TRP A 519 -15.32 20.62 -19.30
CA TRP A 519 -14.85 19.24 -19.14
C TRP A 519 -13.37 19.11 -19.49
N LYS A 520 -12.74 18.06 -18.96
CA LYS A 520 -11.34 17.71 -19.21
C LYS A 520 -11.21 16.19 -19.33
N ALA A 521 -10.34 15.73 -20.22
CA ALA A 521 -10.03 14.33 -20.46
C ALA A 521 -8.53 14.06 -20.35
N TYR A 522 -8.17 12.96 -19.69
CA TYR A 522 -6.82 12.61 -19.32
C TYR A 522 -6.50 11.17 -19.73
N ILE A 523 -5.24 10.94 -20.09
CA ILE A 523 -4.66 9.61 -20.28
C ILE A 523 -3.39 9.52 -19.42
N ASP A 524 -3.25 8.45 -18.65
CA ASP A 524 -2.10 8.16 -17.79
C ASP A 524 -1.69 9.35 -16.91
N GLY A 525 -2.72 10.04 -16.38
CA GLY A 525 -2.58 11.20 -15.49
C GLY A 525 -2.28 12.52 -16.21
N ARG A 526 -2.18 12.52 -17.54
CA ARG A 526 -1.86 13.71 -18.36
C ARG A 526 -3.10 14.23 -19.06
N LEU A 527 -3.32 15.54 -18.99
CA LEU A 527 -4.41 16.21 -19.72
C LEU A 527 -4.17 16.08 -21.23
N VAL A 528 -5.12 15.47 -21.93
CA VAL A 528 -5.10 15.35 -23.39
C VAL A 528 -5.93 16.44 -24.03
N ARG A 529 -7.13 16.69 -23.47
CA ARG A 529 -8.08 17.63 -24.05
C ARG A 529 -8.98 18.25 -22.99
N SER A 530 -9.48 19.44 -23.29
CA SER A 530 -10.49 20.13 -22.50
C SER A 530 -11.50 20.83 -23.39
N SER A 531 -12.66 21.16 -22.83
CA SER A 531 -13.72 21.92 -23.49
C SER A 531 -13.21 23.25 -24.05
N SER A 532 -13.38 23.49 -25.34
CA SER A 532 -13.18 24.81 -25.98
C SER A 532 -14.39 25.73 -25.84
N SER A 533 -15.59 25.15 -25.65
CA SER A 533 -16.85 25.83 -25.38
C SER A 533 -17.62 25.11 -24.26
N PRO A 534 -18.53 25.79 -23.53
CA PRO A 534 -19.36 25.15 -22.50
C PRO A 534 -20.23 24.03 -23.08
N PHE A 535 -20.19 22.87 -22.44
CA PHE A 535 -20.97 21.68 -22.79
C PHE A 535 -21.93 21.32 -21.66
N GLN A 536 -23.22 21.19 -21.97
CA GLN A 536 -24.28 20.86 -21.00
C GLN A 536 -24.33 21.82 -19.78
N ILE A 537 -24.07 23.12 -19.97
CA ILE A 537 -24.14 24.10 -18.87
C ILE A 537 -25.54 24.18 -18.24
N GLY A 538 -25.60 24.20 -16.91
CA GLY A 538 -26.84 24.29 -16.13
C GLY A 538 -27.67 23.00 -16.05
N GLN A 539 -27.16 21.90 -16.60
CA GLN A 539 -27.86 20.61 -16.62
C GLN A 539 -27.63 19.80 -15.34
N VAL A 540 -28.55 18.90 -15.02
CA VAL A 540 -28.45 17.97 -13.90
C VAL A 540 -28.56 16.56 -14.45
N ILE A 541 -27.59 15.70 -14.11
CA ILE A 541 -27.71 14.26 -14.35
C ILE A 541 -28.58 13.71 -13.22
N ARG A 542 -29.78 13.24 -13.53
CA ARG A 542 -30.73 12.78 -12.51
C ARG A 542 -30.27 11.48 -11.88
N GLY A 543 -30.43 11.39 -10.57
CA GLY A 543 -30.19 10.21 -9.77
C GLY A 543 -31.30 9.15 -9.91
N GLY A 544 -31.07 7.99 -9.30
CA GLY A 544 -32.04 6.88 -9.27
C GLY A 544 -32.00 5.93 -10.48
N GLY A 545 -31.06 6.14 -11.40
CA GLY A 545 -30.80 5.24 -12.54
C GLY A 545 -29.92 4.04 -12.19
N VAL A 546 -29.44 3.33 -13.23
CA VAL A 546 -28.55 2.17 -13.11
C VAL A 546 -27.22 2.46 -13.79
N MET A 547 -26.12 2.28 -13.06
CA MET A 547 -24.76 2.39 -13.59
C MET A 547 -24.17 0.99 -13.78
N LEU A 548 -23.59 0.75 -14.95
CA LEU A 548 -22.94 -0.50 -15.30
C LEU A 548 -21.74 -0.28 -16.20
N VAL A 549 -20.90 -1.31 -16.28
CA VAL A 549 -19.77 -1.38 -17.18
C VAL A 549 -19.94 -2.53 -18.16
N GLY A 550 -19.43 -2.35 -19.37
CA GLY A 550 -19.38 -3.38 -20.41
C GLY A 550 -20.47 -3.31 -21.48
N GLN A 551 -21.56 -2.57 -21.24
CA GLN A 551 -22.70 -2.45 -22.17
C GLN A 551 -23.25 -1.02 -22.21
N GLU A 552 -23.92 -0.71 -23.31
CA GLU A 552 -24.86 0.42 -23.47
C GLU A 552 -26.26 -0.03 -22.97
N GLN A 553 -27.13 0.87 -22.51
CA GLN A 553 -28.45 0.56 -21.97
C GLN A 553 -29.60 1.12 -22.84
N ASP A 554 -30.25 0.25 -23.64
CA ASP A 554 -31.53 0.59 -24.31
C ASP A 554 -32.76 0.46 -23.38
N GLU A 555 -32.62 -0.29 -22.27
CA GLU A 555 -33.61 -0.38 -21.18
C GLU A 555 -32.89 -0.18 -19.84
N LEU A 556 -33.59 0.27 -18.80
CA LEU A 556 -32.97 0.52 -17.49
C LEU A 556 -32.35 -0.77 -16.91
N GLY A 557 -31.02 -0.89 -16.92
CA GLY A 557 -30.29 -2.09 -16.55
C GLY A 557 -30.44 -3.27 -17.53
N GLY A 558 -30.81 -3.02 -18.79
CA GLY A 558 -31.10 -4.02 -19.81
C GLY A 558 -31.02 -3.47 -21.25
N GLY A 559 -31.66 -4.17 -22.19
CA GLY A 559 -31.67 -3.76 -23.61
C GLY A 559 -30.35 -3.96 -24.37
N PHE A 560 -29.40 -4.71 -23.81
CA PHE A 560 -28.03 -4.79 -24.32
C PHE A 560 -27.90 -5.27 -25.77
N ASN A 561 -27.04 -4.59 -26.52
CA ASN A 561 -26.67 -4.92 -27.90
C ASN A 561 -25.19 -5.36 -27.97
N ALA A 562 -24.95 -6.52 -28.60
CA ALA A 562 -23.61 -7.05 -28.79
C ALA A 562 -22.69 -6.13 -29.64
N GLU A 563 -23.25 -5.31 -30.53
CA GLU A 563 -22.48 -4.35 -31.34
C GLU A 563 -21.89 -3.20 -30.48
N GLU A 564 -22.49 -2.93 -29.32
CA GLU A 564 -22.10 -1.84 -28.41
C GLU A 564 -21.41 -2.37 -27.14
N SER A 565 -21.29 -3.69 -27.02
CA SER A 565 -20.54 -4.36 -25.95
C SER A 565 -19.08 -3.95 -25.98
N PHE A 566 -18.54 -3.53 -24.84
CA PHE A 566 -17.09 -3.39 -24.68
C PHE A 566 -16.41 -4.76 -24.74
N VAL A 567 -15.20 -4.82 -25.28
CA VAL A 567 -14.32 -6.00 -25.26
C VAL A 567 -12.94 -5.54 -24.80
N GLY A 568 -12.37 -6.25 -23.85
CA GLY A 568 -11.10 -5.89 -23.22
C GLY A 568 -11.17 -6.04 -21.71
N ASP A 569 -10.28 -5.34 -21.01
CA ASP A 569 -10.17 -5.39 -19.56
C ASP A 569 -10.48 -4.03 -18.94
N LEU A 570 -11.20 -4.06 -17.83
CA LEU A 570 -11.54 -2.91 -17.00
C LEU A 570 -11.06 -3.12 -15.58
N SER A 571 -10.59 -2.05 -14.96
CA SER A 571 -10.17 -2.04 -13.56
C SER A 571 -10.33 -0.66 -12.94
N GLN A 572 -10.43 -0.61 -11.62
CA GLN A 572 -10.51 0.62 -10.82
C GLN A 572 -11.47 1.70 -11.38
N VAL A 573 -12.66 1.31 -11.88
CA VAL A 573 -13.68 2.28 -12.31
C VAL A 573 -14.26 2.98 -11.09
N ASN A 574 -14.03 4.29 -10.97
CA ASN A 574 -14.42 5.13 -9.84
C ASN A 574 -15.10 6.41 -10.34
N VAL A 575 -16.16 6.83 -9.63
CA VAL A 575 -16.95 8.03 -9.95
C VAL A 575 -17.08 8.92 -8.71
N TRP A 576 -16.77 10.21 -8.88
CA TRP A 576 -16.91 11.23 -7.85
C TRP A 576 -18.02 12.23 -8.18
N SER A 577 -18.66 12.78 -7.15
CA SER A 577 -19.71 13.81 -7.26
C SER A 577 -19.19 15.23 -7.56
N ARG A 578 -17.86 15.36 -7.69
CA ARG A 578 -17.14 16.63 -7.85
C ARG A 578 -16.09 16.54 -8.94
N VAL A 579 -15.63 17.70 -9.40
CA VAL A 579 -14.46 17.82 -10.27
C VAL A 579 -13.19 17.61 -9.43
N LEU A 580 -12.39 16.60 -9.77
CA LEU A 580 -11.06 16.37 -9.23
C LEU A 580 -10.06 17.34 -9.88
N SER A 581 -9.06 17.74 -9.11
CA SER A 581 -7.94 18.54 -9.61
C SER A 581 -7.00 17.73 -10.50
N ASP A 582 -6.23 18.42 -11.34
CA ASP A 582 -5.23 17.80 -12.23
C ASP A 582 -4.23 16.92 -11.44
N ASN A 583 -3.88 17.33 -10.21
CA ASN A 583 -2.98 16.58 -9.33
C ASN A 583 -3.62 15.33 -8.71
N GLU A 584 -4.91 15.40 -8.31
CA GLU A 584 -5.65 14.22 -7.85
C GLU A 584 -5.73 13.18 -8.98
N ILE A 585 -6.05 13.60 -10.20
CA ILE A 585 -6.12 12.73 -11.39
C ILE A 585 -4.76 12.14 -11.74
N PHE A 586 -3.69 12.95 -11.67
CA PHE A 586 -2.33 12.45 -11.84
C PHE A 586 -2.00 11.37 -10.81
N THR A 587 -2.42 11.56 -9.56
CA THR A 587 -2.18 10.58 -8.48
C THR A 587 -2.95 9.27 -8.71
N LEU A 588 -4.21 9.35 -9.17
CA LEU A 588 -5.04 8.19 -9.52
C LEU A 588 -4.43 7.31 -10.62
N ALA A 589 -3.67 7.90 -11.54
CA ALA A 589 -2.94 7.15 -12.57
C ALA A 589 -1.80 6.29 -12.00
N TYR A 590 -1.45 6.44 -10.72
CA TYR A 590 -0.36 5.70 -10.07
C TYR A 590 -0.74 5.15 -8.68
N SER A 591 -2.02 5.26 -8.30
CA SER A 591 -2.55 4.86 -7.00
C SER A 591 -3.96 4.29 -7.15
N CYS A 592 -4.27 3.26 -6.37
CA CYS A 592 -5.57 2.58 -6.34
C CYS A 592 -6.22 2.69 -4.96
N VAL A 593 -5.67 3.57 -4.12
CA VAL A 593 -6.12 3.76 -2.74
C VAL A 593 -7.37 4.63 -2.72
N ASP A 594 -7.43 5.60 -3.63
CA ASP A 594 -8.52 6.56 -3.71
C ASP A 594 -9.73 5.95 -4.40
N LYS A 595 -10.90 6.16 -3.80
CA LYS A 595 -12.18 5.57 -4.22
C LYS A 595 -13.19 6.67 -4.52
N GLY A 596 -14.07 6.42 -5.49
CA GLY A 596 -15.19 7.30 -5.79
C GLY A 596 -16.18 7.41 -4.64
N ASP A 597 -16.73 8.61 -4.41
CA ASP A 597 -17.78 8.84 -3.41
C ASP A 597 -19.19 8.51 -3.93
N VAL A 598 -19.36 8.49 -5.26
CA VAL A 598 -20.61 8.09 -5.92
C VAL A 598 -20.62 6.58 -6.16
N VAL A 599 -19.59 6.07 -6.83
CA VAL A 599 -19.38 4.64 -7.09
C VAL A 599 -17.89 4.35 -7.02
N ALA A 600 -17.52 3.25 -6.38
CA ALA A 600 -16.16 2.75 -6.38
C ALA A 600 -16.07 1.40 -7.10
N TRP A 601 -14.87 1.02 -7.54
CA TRP A 601 -14.69 -0.18 -8.38
C TRP A 601 -15.26 -1.46 -7.76
N ALA A 602 -15.10 -1.62 -6.45
CA ALA A 602 -15.60 -2.80 -5.76
C ALA A 602 -17.14 -2.93 -5.81
N ASP A 603 -17.89 -1.85 -6.06
CA ASP A 603 -19.36 -1.88 -6.11
C ASP A 603 -19.90 -2.64 -7.34
N PHE A 604 -19.09 -2.81 -8.39
CA PHE A 604 -19.45 -3.61 -9.57
C PHE A 604 -19.34 -5.13 -9.32
N ARG A 605 -18.86 -5.55 -8.14
CA ARG A 605 -18.76 -6.97 -7.77
C ARG A 605 -20.11 -7.66 -7.56
N GLU A 606 -21.14 -6.89 -7.25
CA GLU A 606 -22.41 -7.44 -6.75
C GLU A 606 -23.27 -8.06 -7.85
N ARG A 607 -23.24 -7.51 -9.07
CA ARG A 607 -24.10 -7.95 -10.18
C ARG A 607 -23.32 -8.06 -11.48
N MET A 608 -22.78 -9.24 -11.76
CA MET A 608 -22.14 -9.57 -13.03
C MET A 608 -22.93 -10.64 -13.79
N ALA A 609 -23.05 -10.50 -15.11
CA ALA A 609 -23.69 -11.49 -15.97
C ALA A 609 -23.02 -11.55 -17.36
N GLY A 610 -23.34 -12.59 -18.13
CA GLY A 610 -22.72 -12.88 -19.44
C GLY A 610 -21.36 -13.57 -19.32
N ALA A 611 -20.59 -13.61 -20.41
CA ALA A 611 -19.27 -14.23 -20.44
C ALA A 611 -18.15 -13.25 -20.07
N TYR A 612 -17.73 -13.29 -18.81
CA TYR A 612 -16.64 -12.49 -18.27
C TYR A 612 -15.61 -13.37 -17.54
N THR A 613 -14.40 -12.85 -17.36
CA THR A 613 -13.38 -13.42 -16.48
C THR A 613 -13.04 -12.40 -15.41
N VAL A 614 -12.95 -12.84 -14.15
CA VAL A 614 -12.43 -12.00 -13.07
C VAL A 614 -11.05 -12.49 -12.68
N THR A 615 -10.05 -11.62 -12.85
CA THR A 615 -8.71 -11.84 -12.35
C THR A 615 -8.64 -11.32 -10.91
N PRO A 616 -8.33 -12.15 -9.90
CA PRO A 616 -8.44 -11.79 -8.47
C PRO A 616 -7.36 -10.83 -7.96
N THR A 617 -6.65 -10.16 -8.86
CA THR A 617 -5.66 -9.13 -8.57
C THR A 617 -5.77 -8.07 -9.65
N SER A 618 -5.73 -6.79 -9.25
CA SER A 618 -5.76 -5.67 -10.18
C SER A 618 -4.35 -5.42 -10.74
N TYR A 619 -4.07 -5.94 -11.93
CA TYR A 619 -2.80 -5.71 -12.63
C TYR A 619 -2.72 -4.34 -13.28
N ALA A 620 -3.88 -3.78 -13.64
CA ALA A 620 -4.00 -2.44 -14.21
C ALA A 620 -3.39 -1.38 -13.29
N CYS A 621 -3.70 -1.51 -12.00
CA CYS A 621 -3.26 -0.61 -10.94
C CYS A 621 -2.33 -1.37 -9.97
N ARG A 622 -1.40 -2.19 -10.47
CA ARG A 622 -0.44 -2.81 -9.57
C ARG A 622 0.47 -1.71 -9.01
N SER A 623 0.42 -1.50 -7.69
CA SER A 623 1.20 -0.49 -6.95
C SER A 623 2.62 -0.35 -7.50
N LEU A 624 2.84 0.73 -8.24
CA LEU A 624 4.14 1.14 -8.75
C LEU A 624 4.97 1.72 -7.60
N SER A 625 5.17 0.94 -6.53
CA SER A 625 5.95 1.37 -5.38
C SER A 625 7.43 1.34 -5.73
N CYS A 626 8.13 2.45 -5.52
CA CYS A 626 9.57 2.44 -5.62
C CYS A 626 10.17 1.54 -4.54
N PRO A 627 11.28 0.83 -4.84
CA PRO A 627 11.94 -0.01 -3.86
C PRO A 627 12.35 0.80 -2.62
N ALA A 628 12.37 0.13 -1.46
CA ALA A 628 12.81 0.72 -0.21
C ALA A 628 14.21 1.30 -0.37
N LEU A 629 14.36 2.59 -0.03
CA LEU A 629 15.65 3.26 -0.11
C LEU A 629 16.58 2.69 0.96
N PRO A 630 17.80 2.27 0.60
CA PRO A 630 18.77 1.82 1.59
C PRO A 630 19.19 3.01 2.47
N SER A 631 19.54 2.71 3.73
CA SER A 631 20.13 3.69 4.63
C SER A 631 21.40 4.28 4.04
N ILE A 632 21.54 5.60 4.07
CA ILE A 632 22.76 6.29 3.62
C ILE A 632 23.80 6.35 4.75
N SER A 633 25.07 6.12 4.44
CA SER A 633 26.16 6.20 5.42
C SER A 633 26.36 7.65 5.88
N LEU A 634 26.50 7.87 7.20
CA LEU A 634 26.74 9.19 7.80
C LEU A 634 25.62 10.22 7.52
N GLY A 635 24.40 9.74 7.34
CA GLY A 635 23.18 10.52 7.21
C GLY A 635 21.94 9.67 7.44
N GLN A 636 20.77 10.26 7.21
CA GLN A 636 19.47 9.62 7.31
C GLN A 636 18.59 10.00 6.12
N VAL A 637 17.70 9.08 5.75
CA VAL A 637 16.68 9.29 4.72
C VAL A 637 15.31 9.23 5.37
N SER A 638 14.48 10.25 5.14
CA SER A 638 13.10 10.32 5.57
C SER A 638 12.19 10.10 4.37
N VAL A 639 11.34 9.06 4.43
CA VAL A 639 10.44 8.66 3.34
C VAL A 639 9.02 8.55 3.89
N PRO A 640 8.09 9.44 3.51
CA PRO A 640 6.72 9.41 4.02
C PRO A 640 5.91 8.23 3.45
N SER A 641 6.19 7.80 2.21
CA SER A 641 5.62 6.62 1.57
C SER A 641 6.49 6.14 0.40
N GLN A 642 6.26 4.92 -0.11
CA GLN A 642 6.97 4.35 -1.27
C GLN A 642 6.20 4.47 -2.59
N LEU A 643 5.10 5.22 -2.60
CA LEU A 643 4.23 5.40 -3.78
C LEU A 643 4.86 6.36 -4.78
N VAL A 644 4.53 6.20 -6.07
CA VAL A 644 4.87 7.19 -7.12
C VAL A 644 4.42 8.59 -6.68
N GLY A 645 5.29 9.59 -6.86
CA GLY A 645 5.10 10.96 -6.40
C GLY A 645 5.66 11.24 -5.00
N ALA A 646 5.94 10.21 -4.18
CA ALA A 646 6.51 10.39 -2.85
C ALA A 646 7.89 11.06 -2.90
N LEU A 647 8.17 11.97 -1.96
CA LEU A 647 9.43 12.70 -1.88
C LEU A 647 10.29 12.18 -0.72
N ALA A 648 11.36 11.47 -1.04
CA ALA A 648 12.39 11.07 -0.08
C ALA A 648 13.34 12.24 0.17
N THR A 649 13.58 12.57 1.44
CA THR A 649 14.48 13.67 1.84
C THR A 649 15.70 13.12 2.57
N TYR A 650 16.89 13.56 2.16
CA TYR A 650 18.16 13.09 2.70
C TYR A 650 18.84 14.17 3.54
N THR A 651 19.26 13.80 4.75
CA THR A 651 19.94 14.68 5.69
C THR A 651 21.24 14.04 6.15
N CYS A 652 22.35 14.76 6.13
CA CYS A 652 23.64 14.25 6.60
C CYS A 652 23.88 14.56 8.08
N ASN A 653 24.68 13.72 8.73
CA ASN A 653 25.17 13.96 10.08
C ASN A 653 26.07 15.22 10.11
N ALA A 654 26.25 15.81 11.30
CA ALA A 654 27.07 17.01 11.47
C ALA A 654 28.49 16.85 10.89
N GLY A 655 28.96 17.82 10.10
CA GLY A 655 30.27 17.80 9.44
C GLY A 655 30.28 17.24 8.00
N TYR A 656 29.13 16.77 7.51
CA TYR A 656 28.96 16.21 6.18
C TYR A 656 27.88 17.00 5.41
N ARG A 657 28.04 17.12 4.09
CA ARG A 657 27.05 17.71 3.20
C ARG A 657 26.53 16.67 2.22
N VAL A 658 25.26 16.79 1.87
CA VAL A 658 24.65 15.99 0.82
C VAL A 658 25.29 16.37 -0.51
N ILE A 659 25.88 15.40 -1.20
CA ILE A 659 26.36 15.51 -2.57
C ILE A 659 25.36 14.80 -3.47
N GLY A 660 24.86 15.54 -4.45
CA GLY A 660 23.71 15.14 -5.25
C GLY A 660 22.43 15.83 -4.78
N SER A 661 21.28 15.31 -5.23
CA SER A 661 19.98 15.88 -4.89
C SER A 661 19.62 15.62 -3.43
N LYS A 662 19.22 16.66 -2.69
CA LYS A 662 18.74 16.51 -1.30
C LYS A 662 17.41 15.76 -1.21
N THR A 663 16.71 15.66 -2.32
CA THR A 663 15.41 15.01 -2.43
C THR A 663 15.38 14.10 -3.65
N ARG A 664 14.64 13.00 -3.55
CA ARG A 664 14.31 12.13 -4.70
C ARG A 664 12.82 11.91 -4.72
N THR A 665 12.26 11.84 -5.91
CA THR A 665 10.82 11.63 -6.11
C THR A 665 10.65 10.22 -6.66
N CYS A 666 9.74 9.43 -6.11
CA CYS A 666 9.38 8.16 -6.73
C CYS A 666 8.68 8.44 -8.07
N GLN A 667 9.25 7.98 -9.18
CA GLN A 667 8.81 8.29 -10.53
C GLN A 667 7.81 7.24 -11.04
N ALA A 668 7.07 7.58 -12.10
CA ALA A 668 6.05 6.73 -12.71
C ALA A 668 6.59 5.36 -13.20
N ASP A 669 7.90 5.23 -13.37
CA ASP A 669 8.57 3.99 -13.77
C ASP A 669 8.99 3.11 -12.57
N THR A 670 8.50 3.38 -11.36
CA THR A 670 8.87 2.72 -10.09
C THR A 670 10.31 2.94 -9.63
N THR A 671 11.01 3.94 -10.16
CA THR A 671 12.37 4.28 -9.71
C THR A 671 12.40 5.61 -8.98
N TRP A 672 13.34 5.76 -8.04
CA TRP A 672 13.56 7.05 -7.41
C TRP A 672 14.34 7.97 -8.35
N SER A 673 13.90 9.21 -8.51
CA SER A 673 14.52 10.16 -9.42
C SER A 673 15.99 10.41 -9.10
N GLY A 674 16.82 10.52 -10.15
CA GLY A 674 18.25 10.76 -10.00
C GLY A 674 19.00 9.61 -9.30
N ILE A 675 20.20 9.88 -8.84
CA ILE A 675 21.07 8.91 -8.15
C ILE A 675 20.95 9.03 -6.62
N ASN A 676 21.26 7.95 -5.89
CA ASN A 676 21.33 7.99 -4.44
C ASN A 676 22.36 9.06 -4.00
N PRO A 677 21.95 10.08 -3.24
CA PRO A 677 22.89 11.08 -2.75
C PRO A 677 23.79 10.50 -1.68
N SER A 678 25.00 11.03 -1.56
CA SER A 678 25.98 10.62 -0.57
C SER A 678 26.27 11.75 0.41
N CYS A 679 26.59 11.39 1.64
CA CYS A 679 27.12 12.34 2.62
C CYS A 679 28.63 12.39 2.47
N GLU A 680 29.13 13.43 1.81
CA GLU A 680 30.56 13.69 1.74
C GLU A 680 30.95 14.67 2.85
N GLN A 681 32.08 14.41 3.47
CA GLN A 681 32.66 15.36 4.41
C GLN A 681 32.85 16.69 3.67
N VAL A 682 32.45 17.80 4.28
CA VAL A 682 32.65 19.12 3.67
C VAL A 682 34.16 19.28 3.43
N GLY A 683 34.53 19.34 2.14
CA GLY A 683 35.77 18.76 1.64
C GLY A 683 37.08 19.42 2.06
N THR A 684 38.10 18.57 2.15
CA THR A 684 39.52 18.91 2.00
C THR A 684 39.84 19.41 0.59
N VAL A 685 40.75 20.39 0.52
CA VAL A 685 41.20 21.15 -0.64
C VAL A 685 41.87 20.27 -1.72
N LYS A 686 41.50 20.45 -3.00
CA LYS A 686 42.18 19.84 -4.17
C LYS A 686 43.07 20.86 -4.90
N ASN A 687 44.37 20.57 -4.85
CA ASN A 687 45.48 20.92 -5.77
C ASN A 687 45.89 22.38 -6.05
N SER A 688 47.10 22.73 -5.60
CA SER A 688 48.20 23.33 -6.39
C SER A 688 49.44 23.37 -5.47
N ALA A 689 50.70 23.12 -5.85
CA ALA A 689 51.39 23.03 -7.12
C ALA A 689 52.62 22.10 -7.00
N ARG A 690 53.25 21.82 -8.14
CA ARG A 690 54.45 20.96 -8.32
C ARG A 690 55.64 21.37 -7.42
N MET A 691 56.43 20.35 -7.05
CA MET A 691 57.70 20.34 -6.29
C MET A 691 57.60 20.56 -4.78
N LEU A 692 57.66 19.46 -4.03
CA LEU A 692 58.18 19.29 -2.66
C LEU A 692 58.29 17.77 -2.40
N VAL A 693 59.45 17.25 -2.00
CA VAL A 693 59.65 15.81 -1.71
C VAL A 693 59.42 15.56 -0.22
N GLY A 694 58.55 14.60 0.08
CA GLY A 694 58.37 14.02 1.41
C GLY A 694 57.24 14.65 2.24
N TYR A 695 56.10 13.96 2.28
CA TYR A 695 55.10 14.13 3.34
C TYR A 695 55.21 12.90 4.25
N SER A 696 55.32 13.10 5.57
CA SER A 696 55.05 12.04 6.55
C SER A 696 53.72 12.35 7.25
N GLY A 697 52.75 11.44 7.12
CA GLY A 697 51.54 11.42 7.96
C GLY A 697 50.23 11.93 7.32
N ILE A 698 49.48 10.98 6.75
CA ILE A 698 48.02 10.73 6.80
C ILE A 698 47.08 11.92 7.15
N ARG A 699 46.21 12.25 6.17
CA ARG A 699 44.88 12.93 6.23
C ARG A 699 44.80 14.27 6.98
N ALA A 700 44.72 15.36 6.21
CA ALA A 700 44.46 16.71 6.71
C ALA A 700 42.98 16.89 7.08
N VAL A 701 42.62 16.69 8.36
CA VAL A 701 41.33 17.12 8.95
C VAL A 701 41.47 18.49 9.62
N VAL A 702 40.37 19.23 9.78
CA VAL A 702 40.35 20.55 10.45
C VAL A 702 41.03 20.48 11.82
N GLY A 703 42.00 21.37 12.07
CA GLY A 703 42.84 21.39 13.28
C GLY A 703 44.20 20.68 13.16
N SER A 704 44.45 19.98 12.04
CA SER A 704 45.74 19.30 11.81
C SER A 704 46.86 20.30 11.48
N VAL A 705 48.07 20.05 12.02
CA VAL A 705 49.30 20.79 11.70
C VAL A 705 50.12 20.00 10.70
N VAL A 706 50.47 20.64 9.59
CA VAL A 706 51.30 20.06 8.53
C VAL A 706 52.61 20.82 8.47
N ARG A 707 53.73 20.08 8.54
CA ARG A 707 55.08 20.61 8.35
C ARG A 707 55.55 20.36 6.91
N PHE A 708 55.98 21.43 6.23
CA PHE A 708 56.60 21.38 4.92
C PHE A 708 58.13 21.36 5.06
N THR A 709 58.82 20.68 4.14
CA THR A 709 60.29 20.63 4.08
C THR A 709 60.79 20.73 2.65
N CYS A 710 61.78 21.58 2.38
CA CYS A 710 62.41 21.67 1.06
C CYS A 710 63.49 20.62 0.88
N ASN A 711 63.70 20.16 -0.36
CA ASN A 711 64.81 19.28 -0.72
C ASN A 711 66.15 19.96 -0.38
N SER A 712 67.18 19.17 -0.07
CA SER A 712 68.55 19.69 0.01
C SER A 712 68.84 20.52 -1.24
N ASN A 713 69.30 21.76 -1.07
CA ASN A 713 69.61 22.81 -2.07
C ASN A 713 68.59 23.96 -2.20
N HIS A 714 67.50 23.98 -1.40
CA HIS A 714 66.55 25.11 -1.32
C HIS A 714 66.22 25.50 0.12
N ALA A 715 66.08 26.79 0.41
CA ALA A 715 65.64 27.32 1.70
C ALA A 715 64.13 27.62 1.69
N MET A 716 63.48 27.48 2.85
CA MET A 716 62.04 27.69 2.97
C MET A 716 61.71 29.19 3.11
N GLY A 717 61.03 29.74 2.11
CA GLY A 717 60.44 31.07 2.17
C GLY A 717 58.99 31.00 2.63
N GLY A 718 58.76 31.29 3.92
CA GLY A 718 57.44 31.26 4.56
C GLY A 718 57.40 30.38 5.81
N ALA A 719 56.23 30.30 6.47
CA ALA A 719 56.05 29.46 7.67
C ALA A 719 56.03 27.97 7.30
N ALA A 720 56.87 27.18 7.97
CA ALA A 720 57.03 25.75 7.69
C ALA A 720 55.85 24.90 8.17
N ASP A 721 55.16 25.35 9.21
CA ASP A 721 54.07 24.62 9.85
C ASP A 721 52.76 25.37 9.59
N LEU A 722 51.80 24.72 8.92
CA LEU A 722 50.49 25.29 8.61
C LEU A 722 49.36 24.48 9.24
N VAL A 723 48.35 25.20 9.75
CA VAL A 723 47.17 24.60 10.40
C VAL A 723 45.97 24.71 9.48
N CYS A 724 45.23 23.62 9.31
CA CYS A 724 43.97 23.61 8.57
C CYS A 724 42.84 24.21 9.42
N GLN A 725 42.30 25.35 8.99
CA GLN A 725 41.26 26.08 9.72
C GLN A 725 39.84 25.59 9.40
N ARG A 726 38.85 25.96 10.23
CA ARG A 726 37.46 25.46 10.13
C ARG A 726 36.73 25.86 8.84
N ASP A 727 37.19 26.92 8.19
CA ASP A 727 36.65 27.40 6.92
C ASP A 727 37.28 26.70 5.69
N GLY A 728 38.19 25.76 5.92
CA GLY A 728 38.89 25.02 4.87
C GLY A 728 40.13 25.73 4.31
N THR A 729 40.56 26.85 4.91
CA THR A 729 41.79 27.58 4.50
C THR A 729 43.00 27.24 5.39
N TRP A 730 44.21 27.51 4.90
CA TRP A 730 45.45 27.36 5.70
C TRP A 730 45.70 28.62 6.52
N SER A 731 46.31 28.44 7.71
CA SER A 731 46.62 29.54 8.62
C SER A 731 47.54 30.64 8.07
N ALA A 732 48.24 30.37 6.97
CA ALA A 732 49.03 31.35 6.21
C ALA A 732 49.16 30.89 4.74
N GLN A 733 49.73 31.76 3.89
CA GLN A 733 50.07 31.40 2.51
C GLN A 733 51.10 30.25 2.46
N LEU A 734 50.97 29.38 1.46
CA LEU A 734 51.83 28.20 1.30
C LEU A 734 53.33 28.58 1.16
N PRO A 735 54.24 27.92 1.91
CA PRO A 735 55.68 28.21 1.83
C PRO A 735 56.25 27.80 0.47
N ARG A 736 57.26 28.53 -0.01
CA ARG A 736 57.95 28.25 -1.27
C ARG A 736 59.40 27.85 -1.03
N CYS A 737 59.90 26.89 -1.80
CA CYS A 737 61.32 26.54 -1.80
C CYS A 737 62.09 27.50 -2.70
N ILE A 738 62.95 28.33 -2.12
CA ILE A 738 63.77 29.30 -2.84
C ILE A 738 65.15 28.69 -3.06
N GLN A 739 65.64 28.73 -4.30
CA GLN A 739 66.95 28.15 -4.66
C GLN A 739 68.08 28.90 -3.96
N ASN A 740 69.01 28.16 -3.35
CA ASN A 740 70.17 28.78 -2.70
C ASN A 740 71.08 29.42 -3.77
N SER A 741 71.38 30.71 -3.58
CA SER A 741 72.13 31.54 -4.52
C SER A 741 73.28 32.22 -3.80
N CYS A 742 74.50 32.13 -4.33
CA CYS A 742 75.73 32.47 -3.60
C CYS A 742 76.15 33.94 -3.71
N GLY A 743 75.27 34.80 -4.23
CA GLY A 743 75.54 36.22 -4.48
C GLY A 743 76.43 36.47 -5.70
N TYR A 744 76.41 37.69 -6.24
CA TYR A 744 77.21 38.07 -7.40
C TYR A 744 78.69 38.21 -7.01
N LEU A 745 79.58 37.67 -7.85
CA LEU A 745 81.04 37.90 -7.72
C LEU A 745 81.48 38.94 -8.73
N ASP A 746 82.28 39.91 -8.27
CA ASP A 746 82.88 40.94 -9.11
C ASP A 746 84.10 40.41 -9.91
N PRO A 747 84.36 40.93 -11.12
CA PRO A 747 85.58 40.63 -11.85
C PRO A 747 86.82 41.18 -11.13
N PRO A 748 87.94 40.45 -11.11
CA PRO A 748 89.18 40.94 -10.52
C PRO A 748 89.75 42.10 -11.34
N ALA A 749 90.34 43.09 -10.68
CA ALA A 749 91.02 44.20 -11.36
C ALA A 749 92.17 43.68 -12.26
N ASN A 750 92.24 44.16 -13.51
CA ASN A 750 93.15 43.65 -14.57
C ASN A 750 92.89 42.18 -14.94
N GLY A 751 91.62 41.78 -14.91
CA GLY A 751 91.12 40.52 -15.41
C GLY A 751 89.63 40.60 -15.72
N LYS A 752 89.09 39.52 -16.24
CA LYS A 752 87.67 39.38 -16.59
C LYS A 752 87.04 38.17 -15.92
N LYS A 753 85.75 38.29 -15.67
CA LYS A 753 84.88 37.22 -15.19
C LYS A 753 84.07 36.66 -16.35
N ILE A 754 84.00 35.34 -16.44
CA ILE A 754 83.28 34.62 -17.49
C ILE A 754 82.19 33.78 -16.82
N GLY A 755 80.93 34.18 -17.06
CA GLY A 755 79.72 33.63 -16.43
C GLY A 755 79.13 34.56 -15.36
N ASP A 756 77.80 34.68 -15.33
CA ASP A 756 77.06 35.56 -14.41
C ASP A 756 75.99 34.84 -13.56
N GLU A 757 75.85 33.53 -13.75
CA GLU A 757 74.91 32.72 -12.98
C GLU A 757 75.45 32.45 -11.57
N HIS A 758 74.62 32.70 -10.56
CA HIS A 758 74.98 32.60 -9.14
C HIS A 758 74.15 31.57 -8.36
N ASN A 759 73.43 30.70 -9.08
CA ASN A 759 72.60 29.64 -8.52
C ASN A 759 73.44 28.39 -8.16
N TYR A 760 72.98 27.62 -7.17
CA TYR A 760 73.62 26.38 -6.73
C TYR A 760 74.05 25.47 -7.90
N GLY A 761 75.31 25.02 -7.88
CA GLY A 761 75.92 24.15 -8.89
C GLY A 761 76.47 24.87 -10.12
N LYS A 762 76.28 26.19 -10.27
CA LYS A 762 76.86 26.99 -11.35
C LYS A 762 78.26 27.48 -10.97
N SER A 763 79.15 27.50 -11.95
CA SER A 763 80.55 27.89 -11.77
C SER A 763 80.88 29.14 -12.59
N VAL A 764 81.59 30.07 -11.95
CA VAL A 764 82.10 31.29 -12.57
C VAL A 764 83.61 31.18 -12.70
N THR A 765 84.15 31.49 -13.88
CA THR A 765 85.58 31.37 -14.19
C THR A 765 86.21 32.75 -14.33
N PHE A 766 87.46 32.87 -13.89
CA PHE A 766 88.21 34.12 -13.88
C PHE A 766 89.49 33.99 -14.71
N GLU A 767 89.79 35.01 -15.49
CA GLU A 767 90.97 35.08 -16.35
C GLU A 767 91.64 36.46 -16.19
N CYS A 768 92.97 36.49 -16.04
CA CYS A 768 93.72 37.75 -15.92
C CYS A 768 94.15 38.26 -17.29
N ASP A 769 94.22 39.58 -17.44
CA ASP A 769 94.70 40.22 -18.65
C ASP A 769 96.21 39.97 -18.87
N THR A 770 96.66 40.10 -20.11
CA THR A 770 98.04 39.82 -20.52
C THR A 770 99.04 40.63 -19.69
N GLY A 771 100.00 39.93 -19.07
CA GLY A 771 101.01 40.53 -18.17
C GLY A 771 100.75 40.30 -16.67
N TYR A 772 99.58 39.78 -16.31
CA TYR A 772 99.20 39.44 -14.93
C TYR A 772 99.06 37.92 -14.75
N ARG A 773 99.23 37.43 -13.51
CA ARG A 773 99.00 36.03 -13.12
C ARG A 773 97.86 35.95 -12.12
N LEU A 774 97.00 34.95 -12.29
CA LEU A 774 95.89 34.68 -11.39
C LEU A 774 96.39 34.04 -10.10
N LYS A 775 95.99 34.60 -8.97
CA LYS A 775 96.25 34.07 -7.63
C LYS A 775 94.92 33.86 -6.92
N GLY A 776 94.66 32.63 -6.49
CA GLY A 776 93.35 32.19 -6.00
C GLY A 776 92.72 31.17 -6.95
N SER A 777 91.41 30.95 -6.82
CA SER A 777 90.71 29.91 -7.56
C SER A 777 90.36 30.37 -8.98
N LYS A 778 90.81 29.62 -10.00
CA LYS A 778 90.51 29.92 -11.42
C LYS A 778 89.01 29.85 -11.72
N ALA A 779 88.28 28.96 -11.06
CA ALA A 779 86.83 28.89 -11.10
C ALA A 779 86.29 28.69 -9.69
N ARG A 780 85.10 29.24 -9.43
CA ARG A 780 84.37 29.08 -8.17
C ARG A 780 82.97 28.58 -8.47
N THR A 781 82.48 27.62 -7.70
CA THR A 781 81.16 26.99 -7.85
C THR A 781 80.29 27.30 -6.64
N CYS A 782 79.03 27.65 -6.88
CA CYS A 782 78.08 27.95 -5.82
C CYS A 782 77.67 26.67 -5.10
N GLN A 783 77.98 26.58 -3.80
CA GLN A 783 77.73 25.41 -2.95
C GLN A 783 76.34 25.46 -2.29
N ASN A 784 75.87 24.32 -1.79
CA ASN A 784 74.48 24.16 -1.33
C ASN A 784 74.16 24.95 -0.05
N ASN A 785 75.19 25.41 0.66
CA ASN A 785 75.09 26.30 1.81
C ASN A 785 74.94 27.78 1.43
N GLY A 786 74.86 28.12 0.15
CA GLY A 786 74.73 29.50 -0.33
C GLY A 786 76.05 30.28 -0.33
N LEU A 787 77.21 29.61 -0.29
CA LEU A 787 78.52 30.24 -0.40
C LEU A 787 79.29 29.72 -1.62
N TRP A 788 80.10 30.56 -2.24
CA TRP A 788 81.03 30.15 -3.30
C TRP A 788 82.20 29.37 -2.73
N ASP A 789 82.53 28.23 -3.33
CA ASP A 789 83.74 27.48 -2.97
C ASP A 789 85.04 28.23 -3.33
N GLY A 790 86.18 27.69 -2.88
CA GLY A 790 87.49 28.25 -3.18
C GLY A 790 87.70 29.67 -2.64
N THR A 791 88.73 30.34 -3.17
CA THR A 791 89.15 31.69 -2.74
C THR A 791 89.00 32.69 -3.88
N GLN A 792 88.53 33.91 -3.58
CA GLN A 792 88.34 34.97 -4.58
C GLN A 792 89.66 35.27 -5.32
N PRO A 793 89.71 35.14 -6.66
CA PRO A 793 90.94 35.36 -7.40
C PRO A 793 91.29 36.83 -7.52
N THR A 794 92.59 37.11 -7.53
CA THR A 794 93.17 38.42 -7.85
C THR A 794 94.25 38.28 -8.91
N CYS A 795 94.44 39.34 -9.72
CA CYS A 795 95.44 39.37 -10.78
C CYS A 795 96.65 40.19 -10.33
N GLU A 796 97.78 39.52 -10.09
CA GLU A 796 99.04 40.16 -9.70
C GLU A 796 99.95 40.33 -10.92
N SER A 797 100.63 41.47 -11.06
CA SER A 797 101.55 41.68 -12.19
C SER A 797 102.69 40.66 -12.13
N LYS A 798 103.05 40.08 -13.28
CA LYS A 798 104.19 39.15 -13.37
C LYS A 798 105.49 39.94 -13.17
N LYS A 799 106.01 40.01 -11.94
CA LYS A 799 107.31 40.63 -11.67
C LYS A 799 108.41 39.88 -12.43
N HIS A 800 109.13 40.58 -13.31
CA HIS A 800 110.36 40.09 -13.94
C HIS A 800 111.41 39.76 -12.88
N VAL A 801 111.81 38.49 -12.79
CA VAL A 801 112.94 38.07 -11.98
C VAL A 801 114.22 38.36 -12.76
N VAL A 802 114.94 39.42 -12.34
CA VAL A 802 116.34 39.61 -12.68
C VAL A 802 117.16 38.68 -11.78
N LEU A 803 117.71 37.62 -12.33
CA LEU A 803 118.78 36.85 -11.69
C LEU A 803 120.09 37.66 -11.83
N ARG A 804 120.64 38.12 -10.71
CA ARG A 804 122.05 38.53 -10.64
C ARG A 804 122.69 37.95 -9.38
N GLY A 805 123.75 37.16 -9.56
CA GLY A 805 124.83 37.15 -8.58
C GLY A 805 125.87 36.03 -8.68
N ARG A 806 127.09 36.45 -9.09
CA ARG A 806 128.45 35.88 -8.89
C ARG A 806 128.95 34.92 -9.99
N ARG A 807 130.08 35.14 -10.67
CA ARG A 807 131.19 36.11 -10.60
C ARG A 807 131.56 36.56 -12.01
#